data_AF-A0A9E4N2L3-F1
#
_entry.id   AF-A0A9E4N2L3-F1
#
_cell.length_a   1.000
_cell.length_b   1.000
_cell.length_c   1.000
_cell.angle_alpha   90.00
_cell.angle_beta   90.00
_cell.angle_gamma   90.00
#
_symmetry.space_group_name_H-M   'P 1'
#
loop_
_entity.id
_entity.type
_entity.pdbx_description
1 polymer ?
#
loop_
_entity_poly.entity_id
_entity_poly.type
_entity_poly.pdbx_seq_one_letter_code
_entity_poly.pdbx_strand_id
1 'polypeptide(L)'
;YEYHAAMMEPWDGPAAVAFTDGRQIGATLDRNGLRPARYLITEDDMVVMASEMGVLDIPEDKIVKKWRLQPGKMFLIDLEQGRIIDDAEIKAELAEAKPYQDWLDQTQIHLDALPADVAPMAPSDEDLLDAQQAFGYSQEDIKFLLTPMVVTGQEATGSMGADNPPSVLSLRAKHLSTYFKQNFAQVTNPPIDPIREELVMSLVSLIGPRPNLLNLGDACDHMRLEVSQPVLTNEDLERVRHIEDNTGGVFRTKTLDMIYPVMNGAKGMKPAVKALCELAEQKVREGYNILIVSDRKVDADNIAIPALLATSAVHHHLIRKGLRTESGLVLETGGALEVHHFATLAGYGAEAVNPYLAFDTIQAQLATLPESLSFHEAQNRYIKAIGKGLKKVMSKMGISTYQSYCGAQIFDAVGLSSQFVDDFFTGTTTTIEGAGMSEVAAEAVKWHDKAFGDQQIYKKHLDVGGDYAYRLRGEDHNWTPQTIAKLQHAVRSNDWDTYQSYADAINQQNEILLTLRGLFEFKAADQPLSLDEVEPASEIVKRFATGAMSFGSISYEAHSTLAVAMNRIGGKSNTGEGGEEPERFNPLPDGTRNPERSAIKQVASGRFGVTTEYLVNADDIQIKMAQGAKPGEGGQLPGHKVNQQIARVRHSTPGVGLISPPPHHDIYSIEDLAQLIHDLKNVNPNARISVKLVSEVGVGTVAAGVSKAHADHVTISGYDGGTGASPLTSIKHAGSPWEIGLAETHQTLVLNKLRGRIAVQADGGMRTGRDVVIAALLGADEIGFATAPLIAEGCLMMRKCHLNTCPVGIATQDPELRKRFTGTPDHVVNFFFFVAEEARRLMAELGFRTWSEMVGQSDRLDMRKAINHWKAKGLDYSRLLKKPEATDDVAIYNCEGQDHGLDKAIDHELIKQAQPAIESGQPVKIDIDIHNYNRTFGTMLSGRVAEKHGHAGLTDDTIYIKAKGTAGQSFGAWVGKGITIELAGEGNDYVGKGLSGGRLVIYPPEESAIGKAEENIIVGNTVLYGAIGGECYFRGVGGERFGVRNSGATAVIEGVGDHGCEYMTGGIVVCLGPTGRNFAAGMSGGIAYVLDEVGDFGDRCNMAQVELEPIEEEDQALEALDHQGGDLESHGMVDLSHDMTRFDALRLNQL
;
A
#
# COMPACT_ATOMS: atom_id res chain seq x y z
N TYR A 1 1.66 30.27 -4.72
CA TYR A 1 1.88 29.05 -3.92
C TYR A 1 3.31 28.94 -3.40
N GLU A 2 4.34 29.03 -4.24
CA GLU A 2 5.76 28.94 -3.83
C GLU A 2 6.12 29.81 -2.62
N TYR A 3 5.70 31.08 -2.62
CA TYR A 3 5.88 31.96 -1.47
C TYR A 3 5.31 31.43 -0.15
N HIS A 4 4.14 30.78 -0.19
CA HIS A 4 3.45 30.27 1.00
C HIS A 4 3.99 28.91 1.48
N ALA A 5 4.63 28.12 0.60
CA ALA A 5 5.21 26.83 0.96
C ALA A 5 6.33 26.94 2.02
N ALA A 6 6.97 28.11 2.12
CA ALA A 6 7.94 28.40 3.18
C ALA A 6 7.32 28.74 4.54
N MET A 7 6.05 29.14 4.55
CA MET A 7 5.34 29.60 5.76
C MET A 7 4.61 28.46 6.47
N MET A 8 4.02 27.54 5.71
CA MET A 8 3.20 26.45 6.23
C MET A 8 3.33 25.23 5.33
N GLU A 9 3.67 24.10 5.92
CA GLU A 9 3.62 22.81 5.25
C GLU A 9 2.16 22.41 4.95
N PRO A 10 1.90 21.65 3.87
CA PRO A 10 0.56 21.16 3.59
C PRO A 10 0.02 20.25 4.69
N TRP A 11 -1.26 20.42 5.02
CA TRP A 11 -2.01 19.49 5.88
C TRP A 11 -2.66 18.45 4.98
N ASP A 12 -1.94 17.37 4.72
CA ASP A 12 -2.31 16.37 3.70
C ASP A 12 -3.34 15.36 4.21
N GLY A 13 -4.01 14.68 3.28
CA GLY A 13 -5.03 13.66 3.52
C GLY A 13 -6.37 13.95 2.80
N PRO A 14 -7.26 12.96 2.66
CA PRO A 14 -8.55 13.15 2.00
C PRO A 14 -9.41 14.21 2.68
N ALA A 15 -9.81 15.24 1.94
CA ALA A 15 -10.63 16.31 2.49
C ALA A 15 -11.60 16.90 1.45
N ALA A 16 -12.86 17.04 1.86
CA ALA A 16 -13.81 17.96 1.25
C ALA A 16 -14.24 18.94 2.33
N VAL A 17 -13.85 20.20 2.19
CA VAL A 17 -14.04 21.23 3.22
C VAL A 17 -15.03 22.26 2.72
N ALA A 18 -16.11 22.47 3.47
CA ALA A 18 -17.00 23.62 3.32
C ALA A 18 -16.74 24.59 4.48
N PHE A 19 -16.66 25.89 4.20
CA PHE A 19 -16.30 26.93 5.15
C PHE A 19 -17.05 28.23 4.90
N THR A 20 -17.13 29.09 5.92
CA THR A 20 -17.70 30.44 5.81
C THR A 20 -17.09 31.35 6.87
N ASP A 21 -16.91 32.62 6.53
CA ASP A 21 -16.58 33.70 7.46
C ASP A 21 -17.81 34.55 7.86
N GLY A 22 -19.00 34.15 7.41
CA GLY A 22 -20.27 34.86 7.59
C GLY A 22 -20.62 35.87 6.48
N ARG A 23 -19.72 36.12 5.52
CA ARG A 23 -19.95 36.96 4.32
C ARG A 23 -19.80 36.16 3.04
N GLN A 24 -18.82 35.26 3.02
CA GLN A 24 -18.54 34.37 1.92
C GLN A 24 -18.75 32.93 2.36
N ILE A 25 -19.21 32.10 1.44
CA ILE A 25 -19.35 30.65 1.62
C ILE A 25 -18.42 30.00 0.61
N GLY A 26 -17.50 29.17 1.07
CA GLY A 26 -16.50 28.54 0.21
C GLY A 26 -16.45 27.03 0.40
N ALA A 27 -15.90 26.36 -0.62
CA ALA A 27 -15.58 24.95 -0.57
C ALA A 27 -14.31 24.64 -1.35
N THR A 28 -13.55 23.66 -0.88
CA THR A 28 -12.34 23.16 -1.56
C THR A 28 -12.16 21.68 -1.28
N LEU A 29 -11.43 21.01 -2.17
CA LEU A 29 -10.93 19.66 -1.94
C LEU A 29 -9.47 19.69 -1.49
N ASP A 30 -9.00 18.55 -0.99
CA ASP A 30 -7.59 18.27 -0.90
C ASP A 30 -6.94 18.28 -2.29
N ARG A 31 -5.60 18.30 -2.31
CA ARG A 31 -4.82 18.45 -3.54
C ARG A 31 -4.96 17.30 -4.54
N ASN A 32 -5.39 16.13 -4.09
CA ASN A 32 -5.55 14.92 -4.87
C ASN A 32 -7.04 14.64 -5.20
N GLY A 33 -7.96 15.41 -4.61
CA GLY A 33 -9.42 15.27 -4.78
C GLY A 33 -9.93 13.90 -4.35
N LEU A 34 -9.54 13.45 -3.15
CA LEU A 34 -9.82 12.09 -2.67
C LEU A 34 -11.22 11.94 -2.05
N ARG A 35 -12.01 13.01 -1.95
CA ARG A 35 -13.42 12.98 -1.51
C ARG A 35 -14.33 13.60 -2.57
N PRO A 36 -15.53 13.05 -2.79
CA PRO A 36 -16.48 13.62 -3.73
C PRO A 36 -17.14 14.87 -3.13
N ALA A 37 -17.31 15.89 -3.97
CA ALA A 37 -18.12 17.06 -3.68
C ALA A 37 -18.75 17.56 -4.99
N ARG A 38 -20.07 17.53 -5.04
CA ARG A 38 -20.88 17.88 -6.20
C ARG A 38 -21.79 19.04 -5.88
N TYR A 39 -22.08 19.87 -6.88
CA TYR A 39 -23.01 20.96 -6.71
C TYR A 39 -23.93 21.13 -7.92
N LEU A 40 -25.09 21.70 -7.65
CA LEU A 40 -26.04 22.15 -8.68
C LEU A 40 -26.41 23.62 -8.44
N ILE A 41 -26.81 24.27 -9.52
CA ILE A 41 -27.30 25.65 -9.54
C ILE A 41 -28.66 25.64 -10.23
N THR A 42 -29.60 26.36 -9.65
CA THR A 42 -30.98 26.51 -10.15
C THR A 42 -31.18 27.87 -10.82
N GLU A 43 -32.26 28.01 -11.59
CA GLU A 43 -32.62 29.26 -12.26
C GLU A 43 -32.91 30.44 -11.31
N ASP A 44 -33.22 30.16 -10.04
CA ASP A 44 -33.42 31.13 -8.96
C ASP A 44 -32.17 31.34 -8.08
N ASP A 45 -30.99 31.02 -8.62
CA ASP A 45 -29.67 31.20 -8.01
C ASP A 45 -29.44 30.42 -6.70
N MET A 46 -30.27 29.41 -6.40
CA MET A 46 -30.02 28.51 -5.28
C MET A 46 -28.91 27.51 -5.67
N VAL A 47 -27.86 27.47 -4.84
CA VAL A 47 -26.76 26.51 -4.93
C VAL A 47 -26.91 25.43 -3.87
N VAL A 48 -26.85 24.18 -4.29
CA VAL A 48 -26.81 23.03 -3.39
C VAL A 48 -25.53 22.26 -3.63
N MET A 49 -24.73 22.06 -2.58
CA MET A 49 -23.51 21.27 -2.62
C MET A 49 -23.60 20.13 -1.61
N ALA A 50 -23.24 18.92 -2.04
CA ALA A 50 -23.24 17.72 -1.21
C ALA A 50 -22.18 16.71 -1.70
N SER A 51 -21.91 15.68 -0.91
CA SER A 51 -21.01 14.59 -1.33
C SER A 51 -21.55 13.79 -2.51
N GLU A 52 -22.87 13.68 -2.64
CA GLU A 52 -23.57 12.93 -3.69
C GLU A 52 -24.64 13.79 -4.38
N MET A 53 -24.95 13.49 -5.64
CA MET A 53 -26.14 14.02 -6.32
C MET A 53 -27.41 13.35 -5.79
N GLY A 54 -28.56 14.01 -5.96
CA GLY A 54 -29.88 13.46 -5.63
C GLY A 54 -30.22 13.47 -4.14
N VAL A 55 -29.56 14.32 -3.35
CA VAL A 55 -29.80 14.45 -1.90
C VAL A 55 -31.06 15.24 -1.54
N LEU A 56 -31.58 16.05 -2.47
CA LEU A 56 -32.80 16.83 -2.34
C LEU A 56 -33.63 16.72 -3.63
N ASP A 57 -34.96 16.68 -3.49
CA ASP A 57 -35.89 16.62 -4.62
C ASP A 57 -36.04 18.00 -5.27
N ILE A 58 -35.15 18.33 -6.20
CA ILE A 58 -35.19 19.56 -7.00
C ILE A 58 -35.67 19.23 -8.41
N PRO A 59 -36.70 19.92 -8.94
CA PRO A 59 -37.17 19.71 -10.30
C PRO A 59 -36.07 19.94 -11.36
N GLU A 60 -35.91 19.00 -12.29
CA GLU A 60 -34.89 19.06 -13.36
C GLU A 60 -35.05 20.24 -14.32
N ASP A 61 -36.28 20.72 -14.49
CA ASP A 61 -36.60 21.90 -15.30
C ASP A 61 -36.13 23.22 -14.67
N LYS A 62 -35.69 23.19 -13.41
CA LYS A 62 -35.11 24.34 -12.71
C LYS A 62 -33.59 24.32 -12.63
N ILE A 63 -32.95 23.20 -12.93
CA ILE A 63 -31.50 23.05 -12.77
C ILE A 63 -30.80 23.54 -14.04
N VAL A 64 -29.98 24.58 -13.89
CA VAL A 64 -29.23 25.19 -14.99
C VAL A 64 -27.78 24.70 -15.08
N LYS A 65 -27.22 24.20 -13.97
CA LYS A 65 -25.87 23.66 -13.91
C LYS A 65 -25.78 22.50 -12.93
N LYS A 66 -25.04 21.47 -13.31
CA LYS A 66 -24.57 20.39 -12.44
C LYS A 66 -23.07 20.21 -12.63
N TRP A 67 -22.30 20.24 -11.55
CA TRP A 67 -20.85 20.12 -11.61
C TRP A 67 -20.25 19.54 -10.33
N ARG A 68 -18.92 19.56 -10.22
CA ARG A 68 -18.15 19.07 -9.07
C ARG A 68 -17.02 20.01 -8.69
N LEU A 69 -16.55 19.89 -7.45
CA LEU A 69 -15.25 20.44 -7.07
C LEU A 69 -14.13 19.61 -7.70
N GLN A 70 -13.07 20.29 -8.11
CA GLN A 70 -11.91 19.67 -8.76
C GLN A 70 -10.69 19.80 -7.84
N PRO A 71 -9.72 18.86 -7.90
CA PRO A 71 -8.50 18.92 -7.09
C PRO A 71 -7.80 20.28 -7.22
N GLY A 72 -7.57 20.95 -6.08
CA GLY A 72 -6.90 22.25 -6.02
C GLY A 72 -7.68 23.45 -6.56
N LYS A 73 -8.97 23.31 -6.91
CA LYS A 73 -9.87 24.43 -7.23
C LYS A 73 -10.74 24.81 -6.03
N MET A 74 -11.02 26.10 -5.90
CA MET A 74 -11.94 26.65 -4.93
C MET A 74 -13.29 27.00 -5.57
N PHE A 75 -14.36 26.80 -4.81
CA PHE A 75 -15.70 27.30 -5.12
C PHE A 75 -16.08 28.33 -4.07
N LEU A 76 -16.40 29.56 -4.46
CA LEU A 76 -16.67 30.66 -3.54
C LEU A 76 -17.95 31.41 -3.94
N ILE A 77 -18.85 31.61 -2.99
CA ILE A 77 -20.04 32.43 -3.11
C ILE A 77 -19.83 33.67 -2.25
N ASP A 78 -19.93 34.85 -2.83
CA ASP A 78 -19.88 36.13 -2.12
C ASP A 78 -21.30 36.68 -1.96
N LEU A 79 -21.78 36.73 -0.72
CA LEU A 79 -23.14 37.19 -0.42
C LEU A 79 -23.29 38.71 -0.50
N GLU A 80 -22.18 39.46 -0.42
CA GLU A 80 -22.18 40.92 -0.57
C GLU A 80 -22.20 41.31 -2.05
N GLN A 81 -21.48 40.58 -2.90
CA GLN A 81 -21.51 40.76 -4.36
C GLN A 81 -22.70 40.08 -5.03
N GLY A 82 -23.33 39.10 -4.37
CA GLY A 82 -24.47 38.36 -4.90
C GLY A 82 -24.11 37.46 -6.08
N ARG A 83 -22.90 36.88 -6.12
CA ARG A 83 -22.45 36.02 -7.22
C ARG A 83 -21.48 34.93 -6.76
N ILE A 84 -21.33 33.91 -7.60
CA ILE A 84 -20.24 32.92 -7.51
C ILE A 84 -18.98 33.56 -8.11
N ILE A 85 -17.86 33.48 -7.39
CA ILE A 85 -16.55 33.93 -7.85
C ILE A 85 -15.81 32.75 -8.47
N ASP A 86 -15.28 32.94 -9.68
CA ASP A 86 -14.54 31.89 -10.37
C ASP A 86 -13.17 31.62 -9.70
N ASP A 87 -12.72 30.36 -9.72
CA ASP A 87 -11.44 29.93 -9.15
C ASP A 87 -10.24 30.73 -9.71
N ALA A 88 -10.25 31.02 -11.02
CA ALA A 88 -9.19 31.79 -11.65
C ALA A 88 -9.20 33.25 -11.19
N GLU A 89 -10.39 33.83 -10.99
CA GLU A 89 -10.54 35.19 -10.46
C GLU A 89 -9.99 35.28 -9.02
N ILE A 90 -10.37 34.34 -8.15
CA ILE A 90 -9.88 34.27 -6.76
C ILE A 90 -8.36 34.16 -6.72
N LYS A 91 -7.80 33.23 -7.50
CA LYS A 91 -6.35 32.99 -7.53
C LYS A 91 -5.59 34.15 -8.14
N ALA A 92 -6.13 34.81 -9.15
CA ALA A 92 -5.53 36.00 -9.74
C ALA A 92 -5.50 37.14 -8.72
N GLU A 93 -6.61 37.45 -8.06
CA GLU A 93 -6.67 38.47 -7.01
C GLU A 93 -5.65 38.18 -5.89
N LEU A 94 -5.61 36.94 -5.40
CA LEU A 94 -4.66 36.54 -4.36
C LEU A 94 -3.20 36.59 -4.81
N ALA A 95 -2.91 36.26 -6.07
CA ALA A 95 -1.57 36.30 -6.65
C ALA A 95 -1.10 37.74 -6.94
N GLU A 96 -2.02 38.66 -7.26
CA GLU A 96 -1.74 40.07 -7.51
C GLU A 96 -1.77 40.93 -6.23
N ALA A 97 -2.31 40.39 -5.12
CA ALA A 97 -2.41 41.10 -3.85
C ALA A 97 -1.06 41.63 -3.32
N LYS A 98 0.05 40.98 -3.69
CA LYS A 98 1.43 41.33 -3.33
C LYS A 98 2.39 40.97 -4.47
N PRO A 99 3.56 41.63 -4.57
CA PRO A 99 4.58 41.31 -5.57
C PRO A 99 5.38 40.05 -5.18
N TYR A 100 4.72 38.88 -5.15
CA TYR A 100 5.34 37.65 -4.63
C TYR A 100 6.60 37.25 -5.40
N GLN A 101 6.64 37.44 -6.73
CA GLN A 101 7.84 37.12 -7.52
C GLN A 101 9.03 37.99 -7.09
N ASP A 102 8.84 39.30 -6.95
CA ASP A 102 9.90 40.21 -6.48
C ASP A 102 10.40 39.81 -5.07
N TRP A 103 9.49 39.34 -4.20
CA TRP A 103 9.85 38.84 -2.88
C TRP A 103 10.65 37.54 -2.95
N LEU A 104 10.27 36.61 -3.82
CA LEU A 104 11.01 35.36 -4.03
C LEU A 104 12.41 35.64 -4.58
N ASP A 105 12.52 36.46 -5.62
CA ASP A 105 13.80 36.83 -6.25
C ASP A 105 14.77 37.50 -5.26
N GLN A 106 14.25 38.20 -4.26
CA GLN A 106 15.04 38.84 -3.21
C GLN A 106 15.40 37.92 -2.04
N THR A 107 14.57 36.92 -1.73
CA THR A 107 14.65 36.18 -0.46
C THR A 107 14.97 34.69 -0.59
N GLN A 108 14.72 34.09 -1.76
CA GLN A 108 14.92 32.66 -2.00
C GLN A 108 16.33 32.39 -2.51
N ILE A 109 17.02 31.48 -1.81
CA ILE A 109 18.37 31.03 -2.15
C ILE A 109 18.29 29.56 -2.48
N HIS A 110 18.55 29.20 -3.73
CA HIS A 110 18.71 27.81 -4.13
C HIS A 110 20.15 27.35 -3.89
N LEU A 111 20.31 26.24 -3.15
CA LEU A 111 21.64 25.74 -2.76
C LEU A 111 22.53 25.36 -3.96
N ASP A 112 21.91 24.85 -5.03
CA ASP A 112 22.60 24.43 -6.26
C ASP A 112 23.16 25.61 -7.07
N ALA A 113 22.60 26.81 -6.89
CA ALA A 113 23.06 28.06 -7.51
C ALA A 113 24.22 28.73 -6.74
N LEU A 114 24.49 28.33 -5.49
CA LEU A 114 25.60 28.87 -4.70
C LEU A 114 26.96 28.37 -5.22
N PRO A 115 28.01 29.19 -5.17
CA PRO A 115 29.34 28.79 -5.63
C PRO A 115 29.94 27.69 -4.76
N ALA A 116 30.62 26.73 -5.39
CA ALA A 116 31.36 25.67 -4.72
C ALA A 116 32.81 26.08 -4.48
N ASP A 117 33.03 27.06 -3.60
CA ASP A 117 34.34 27.65 -3.38
C ASP A 117 35.30 26.75 -2.58
N VAL A 118 34.75 25.80 -1.82
CA VAL A 118 35.49 24.87 -0.96
C VAL A 118 35.30 23.45 -1.48
N ALA A 119 36.43 22.79 -1.78
CA ALA A 119 36.40 21.40 -2.19
C ALA A 119 35.97 20.50 -1.01
N PRO A 120 35.16 19.46 -1.25
CA PRO A 120 34.75 18.53 -0.21
C PRO A 120 35.95 17.80 0.38
N MET A 121 35.83 17.40 1.65
CA MET A 121 36.83 16.55 2.30
C MET A 121 37.00 15.25 1.52
N ALA A 122 38.23 14.97 1.05
CA ALA A 122 38.55 13.76 0.31
C ALA A 122 38.39 12.52 1.21
N PRO A 123 37.91 11.38 0.66
CA PRO A 123 37.92 10.13 1.40
C PRO A 123 39.36 9.70 1.71
N SER A 124 39.55 9.13 2.90
CA SER A 124 40.78 8.41 3.24
C SER A 124 40.61 6.94 2.86
N ASP A 125 41.31 6.50 1.81
CA ASP A 125 41.27 5.10 1.38
C ASP A 125 41.82 4.13 2.46
N GLU A 126 42.73 4.61 3.31
CA GLU A 126 43.30 3.83 4.41
C GLU A 126 42.30 3.59 5.55
N ASP A 127 41.34 4.51 5.76
CA ASP A 127 40.40 4.48 6.90
C ASP A 127 38.97 4.07 6.49
N LEU A 128 38.67 3.92 5.20
CA LEU A 128 37.31 3.65 4.71
C LEU A 128 36.71 2.37 5.31
N LEU A 129 37.51 1.30 5.41
CA LEU A 129 37.06 0.03 5.96
C LEU A 129 36.70 0.16 7.44
N ASP A 130 37.52 0.88 8.21
CA ASP A 130 37.30 1.07 9.65
C ASP A 130 36.07 1.95 9.88
N ALA A 131 35.91 3.01 9.08
CA ALA A 131 34.70 3.84 9.10
C ALA A 131 33.44 3.01 8.77
N GLN A 132 33.45 2.23 7.69
CA GLN A 132 32.35 1.32 7.33
C GLN A 132 31.99 0.37 8.49
N GLN A 133 32.99 -0.21 9.15
CA GLN A 133 32.77 -1.12 10.27
C GLN A 133 32.22 -0.39 11.51
N ALA A 134 32.68 0.83 11.78
CA ALA A 134 32.23 1.64 12.92
C ALA A 134 30.73 1.99 12.82
N PHE A 135 30.21 2.09 11.60
CA PHE A 135 28.78 2.29 11.31
C PHE A 135 28.01 1.00 10.97
N GLY A 136 28.67 -0.16 11.07
CA GLY A 136 28.02 -1.46 10.93
C GLY A 136 27.73 -1.93 9.49
N TYR A 137 28.39 -1.35 8.47
CA TYR A 137 28.22 -1.76 7.08
C TYR A 137 28.61 -3.23 6.89
N SER A 138 27.84 -3.94 6.07
CA SER A 138 28.09 -5.33 5.72
C SER A 138 28.27 -5.53 4.22
N GLN A 139 28.77 -6.71 3.84
CA GLN A 139 28.83 -7.14 2.46
C GLN A 139 27.44 -7.24 1.82
N GLU A 140 26.40 -7.55 2.59
CA GLU A 140 25.02 -7.59 2.08
C GLU A 140 24.48 -6.20 1.78
N ASP A 141 24.78 -5.20 2.61
CA ASP A 141 24.29 -3.84 2.38
C ASP A 141 24.87 -3.27 1.08
N ILE A 142 26.16 -3.50 0.85
CA ILE A 142 26.81 -3.13 -0.41
C ILE A 142 26.16 -3.87 -1.58
N LYS A 143 26.08 -5.19 -1.51
CA LYS A 143 25.69 -6.03 -2.66
C LYS A 143 24.20 -5.92 -2.99
N PHE A 144 23.33 -5.90 -1.99
CA PHE A 144 21.88 -5.98 -2.16
C PHE A 144 21.19 -4.62 -2.10
N LEU A 145 21.81 -3.59 -1.52
CA LEU A 145 21.19 -2.26 -1.41
C LEU A 145 21.96 -1.24 -2.25
N LEU A 146 23.24 -1.02 -1.95
CA LEU A 146 24.03 0.05 -2.57
C LEU A 146 24.27 -0.19 -4.07
N THR A 147 24.79 -1.36 -4.46
CA THR A 147 25.09 -1.67 -5.87
C THR A 147 23.84 -1.54 -6.77
N PRO A 148 22.65 -2.08 -6.41
CA PRO A 148 21.45 -1.88 -7.22
C PRO A 148 21.04 -0.42 -7.36
N MET A 149 21.14 0.39 -6.29
CA MET A 149 20.81 1.82 -6.33
C MET A 149 21.74 2.58 -7.27
N VAL A 150 23.03 2.25 -7.28
CA VAL A 150 24.02 2.86 -8.19
C VAL A 150 23.82 2.40 -9.64
N VAL A 151 23.59 1.11 -9.88
CA VAL A 151 23.48 0.57 -11.24
C VAL A 151 22.17 1.00 -11.90
N THR A 152 21.05 0.90 -11.19
CA THR A 152 19.71 1.07 -11.79
C THR A 152 19.05 2.42 -11.47
N GLY A 153 19.57 3.17 -10.50
CA GLY A 153 18.90 4.37 -9.98
C GLY A 153 17.59 4.05 -9.24
N GLN A 154 17.42 2.81 -8.77
CA GLN A 154 16.24 2.30 -8.07
C GLN A 154 16.67 1.38 -6.91
N GLU A 155 15.85 1.30 -5.87
CA GLU A 155 16.06 0.34 -4.80
C GLU A 155 15.88 -1.12 -5.27
N ALA A 156 16.49 -2.05 -4.55
CA ALA A 156 16.43 -3.47 -4.90
C ALA A 156 15.06 -4.10 -4.60
N THR A 157 14.63 -4.99 -5.50
CA THR A 157 13.48 -5.87 -5.29
C THR A 157 13.95 -7.23 -4.78
N GLY A 158 13.23 -7.77 -3.81
CA GLY A 158 13.45 -9.11 -3.26
C GLY A 158 12.15 -9.93 -3.19
N SER A 159 12.19 -11.03 -2.42
CA SER A 159 11.05 -11.93 -2.23
C SER A 159 11.15 -12.70 -0.90
N MET A 160 10.05 -13.38 -0.55
CA MET A 160 9.79 -14.01 0.76
C MET A 160 9.65 -12.99 1.90
N GLY A 161 9.23 -13.46 3.08
CA GLY A 161 9.02 -12.60 4.26
C GLY A 161 10.32 -12.39 5.05
N ALA A 162 10.28 -11.43 5.97
CA ALA A 162 11.33 -11.25 6.96
C ALA A 162 11.17 -12.29 8.08
N ASP A 163 12.08 -13.25 8.14
CA ASP A 163 12.09 -14.33 9.13
C ASP A 163 13.32 -14.30 10.04
N ASN A 164 14.05 -13.20 10.03
CA ASN A 164 15.10 -12.83 10.99
C ASN A 164 14.46 -12.18 12.23
N PRO A 165 15.12 -12.18 13.40
CA PRO A 165 14.57 -11.61 14.62
C PRO A 165 14.28 -10.11 14.50
N PRO A 166 13.21 -9.60 15.14
CA PRO A 166 13.09 -8.17 15.45
C PRO A 166 14.36 -7.66 16.16
N SER A 167 14.73 -6.40 15.93
CA SER A 167 16.02 -5.85 16.39
C SER A 167 16.28 -6.00 17.89
N VAL A 168 15.23 -5.91 18.72
CA VAL A 168 15.31 -6.11 20.17
C VAL A 168 15.70 -7.55 20.57
N LEU A 169 15.41 -8.54 19.73
CA LEU A 169 15.73 -9.95 19.98
C LEU A 169 17.04 -10.40 19.31
N SER A 170 17.59 -9.62 18.38
CA SER A 170 18.84 -9.97 17.73
C SER A 170 20.04 -9.96 18.68
N LEU A 171 20.87 -11.00 18.58
CA LEU A 171 22.15 -11.10 19.27
C LEU A 171 23.22 -10.15 18.69
N ARG A 172 23.00 -9.67 17.46
CA ARG A 172 23.89 -8.76 16.74
C ARG A 172 23.57 -7.30 17.11
N ALA A 173 24.56 -6.42 16.95
CA ALA A 173 24.33 -4.98 17.01
C ALA A 173 23.48 -4.56 15.81
N LYS A 174 22.46 -3.73 16.04
CA LYS A 174 21.49 -3.28 15.05
C LYS A 174 21.51 -1.77 14.90
N HIS A 175 21.24 -1.31 13.68
CA HIS A 175 21.07 0.11 13.41
C HIS A 175 19.79 0.61 14.08
N LEU A 176 19.83 1.75 14.76
CA LEU A 176 18.72 2.26 15.57
C LEU A 176 17.43 2.41 14.74
N SER A 177 17.53 2.82 13.49
CA SER A 177 16.36 2.93 12.58
C SER A 177 15.58 1.63 12.48
N THR A 178 16.21 0.46 12.58
CA THR A 178 15.54 -0.85 12.41
C THR A 178 14.50 -1.18 13.49
N TYR A 179 14.56 -0.49 14.63
CA TYR A 179 13.57 -0.57 15.71
C TYR A 179 12.27 0.18 15.38
N PHE A 180 12.30 1.06 14.39
CA PHE A 180 11.15 1.82 13.92
C PHE A 180 10.56 1.14 12.68
N LYS A 181 9.25 0.92 12.70
CA LYS A 181 8.50 0.35 11.57
C LYS A 181 7.68 1.45 10.92
N GLN A 182 7.77 1.54 9.60
CA GLN A 182 7.02 2.51 8.80
C GLN A 182 5.53 2.24 8.95
N ASN A 183 4.78 3.27 9.32
CA ASN A 183 3.33 3.22 9.35
C ASN A 183 2.79 3.42 7.94
N PHE A 184 1.58 2.96 7.70
CA PHE A 184 0.95 3.03 6.39
C PHE A 184 -0.56 3.22 6.52
N ALA A 185 -1.17 3.74 5.48
CA ALA A 185 -2.61 3.94 5.45
C ALA A 185 -3.31 2.62 5.13
N GLN A 186 -4.35 2.32 5.90
CA GLN A 186 -5.28 1.23 5.59
C GLN A 186 -6.69 1.64 5.97
N VAL A 187 -7.60 1.63 4.99
CA VAL A 187 -9.03 1.94 5.11
C VAL A 187 -9.34 3.42 5.41
N THR A 188 -8.78 4.00 6.47
CA THR A 188 -9.10 5.37 6.95
C THR A 188 -8.81 6.45 5.92
N ASN A 189 -7.75 6.24 5.15
CA ASN A 189 -7.29 7.07 4.05
C ASN A 189 -6.52 6.16 3.07
N PRO A 190 -6.33 6.58 1.81
CA PRO A 190 -5.60 5.80 0.82
C PRO A 190 -4.11 6.15 0.79
N PRO A 191 -3.23 5.19 0.45
CA PRO A 191 -1.89 5.51 -0.06
C PRO A 191 -1.97 6.17 -1.45
N ILE A 192 -0.88 6.78 -1.89
CA ILE A 192 -0.72 7.42 -3.22
C ILE A 192 0.20 6.56 -4.10
N ASP A 193 0.03 6.55 -5.43
CA ASP A 193 1.01 5.94 -6.33
C ASP A 193 2.21 6.88 -6.57
N PRO A 194 3.42 6.54 -6.07
CA PRO A 194 4.59 7.42 -6.15
C PRO A 194 5.26 7.44 -7.53
N ILE A 195 4.70 6.72 -8.52
CA ILE A 195 5.23 6.59 -9.89
C ILE A 195 4.27 7.26 -10.88
N ARG A 196 2.97 6.92 -10.85
CA ARG A 196 1.96 7.41 -11.82
C ARG A 196 1.40 8.76 -11.39
N GLU A 197 1.37 9.03 -10.10
CA GLU A 197 0.91 10.30 -9.53
C GLU A 197 2.11 11.11 -8.99
N GLU A 198 3.32 10.89 -9.52
CA GLU A 198 4.54 11.59 -9.06
C GLU A 198 4.41 13.12 -9.13
N LEU A 199 3.59 13.65 -10.06
CA LEU A 199 3.35 15.08 -10.25
C LEU A 199 2.78 15.79 -9.02
N VAL A 200 2.06 15.07 -8.14
CA VAL A 200 1.55 15.66 -6.89
C VAL A 200 2.59 15.55 -5.78
N MET A 201 3.67 14.80 -5.94
CA MET A 201 4.66 14.57 -4.89
C MET A 201 5.85 15.52 -4.96
N SER A 202 6.40 15.92 -3.81
CA SER A 202 7.58 16.78 -3.75
C SER A 202 8.57 16.37 -2.66
N LEU A 203 9.86 16.42 -3.00
CA LEU A 203 10.97 16.25 -2.06
C LEU A 203 11.64 17.58 -1.69
N VAL A 204 11.13 18.72 -2.20
CA VAL A 204 11.68 20.03 -1.89
C VAL A 204 11.67 20.23 -0.37
N SER A 205 12.80 20.70 0.15
CA SER A 205 12.97 20.99 1.57
C SER A 205 13.49 22.42 1.73
N LEU A 206 13.09 23.05 2.82
CA LEU A 206 13.51 24.40 3.18
C LEU A 206 14.28 24.30 4.49
N ILE A 207 15.54 24.72 4.44
CA ILE A 207 16.48 24.66 5.57
C ILE A 207 16.52 26.02 6.25
N GLY A 208 16.37 26.04 7.57
CA GLY A 208 16.57 27.25 8.37
C GLY A 208 15.32 27.74 9.10
N PRO A 209 15.29 29.02 9.51
CA PRO A 209 14.20 29.57 10.29
C PRO A 209 12.90 29.60 9.49
N ARG A 210 11.77 29.56 10.20
CA ARG A 210 10.41 29.68 9.65
C ARG A 210 9.89 31.10 9.90
N PRO A 211 9.12 31.67 8.96
CA PRO A 211 8.54 32.99 9.13
C PRO A 211 7.37 32.96 10.13
N ASN A 212 7.04 34.11 10.70
CA ASN A 212 5.87 34.24 11.56
C ASN A 212 4.58 34.25 10.72
N LEU A 213 3.76 33.20 10.86
CA LEU A 213 2.50 33.02 10.14
C LEU A 213 1.50 34.19 10.29
N LEU A 214 1.53 34.89 11.43
CA LEU A 214 0.59 35.98 11.72
C LEU A 214 1.10 37.36 11.29
N ASN A 215 2.36 37.46 10.86
CA ASN A 215 2.97 38.74 10.50
C ASN A 215 2.88 39.01 9.00
N LEU A 216 1.75 39.57 8.56
CA LEU A 216 1.43 39.85 7.15
C LEU A 216 2.22 41.04 6.55
N GLY A 217 3.07 41.73 7.33
CA GLY A 217 3.72 42.99 6.95
C GLY A 217 5.19 42.91 6.52
N ASP A 218 5.95 41.90 6.98
CA ASP A 218 7.42 41.85 6.89
C ASP A 218 7.94 40.82 5.87
N ALA A 219 7.44 40.90 4.64
CA ALA A 219 7.67 39.86 3.63
C ALA A 219 9.10 39.78 3.06
N CYS A 220 9.87 40.88 3.11
CA CYS A 220 11.20 40.99 2.49
C CYS A 220 12.38 40.68 3.43
N ASP A 221 12.13 40.47 4.73
CA ASP A 221 13.22 40.31 5.71
C ASP A 221 13.57 38.83 5.97
N HIS A 222 12.77 37.90 5.46
CA HIS A 222 12.91 36.46 5.74
C HIS A 222 13.55 35.71 4.55
N MET A 223 14.85 35.48 4.63
CA MET A 223 15.59 34.67 3.67
C MET A 223 15.26 33.17 3.81
N ARG A 224 15.26 32.45 2.68
CA ARG A 224 14.86 31.03 2.58
C ARG A 224 15.96 30.26 1.87
N LEU A 225 16.45 29.18 2.47
CA LEU A 225 17.38 28.27 1.82
C LEU A 225 16.60 27.05 1.31
N GLU A 226 16.52 26.92 -0.01
CA GLU A 226 15.85 25.81 -0.66
C GLU A 226 16.82 24.76 -1.17
N VAL A 227 16.45 23.50 -0.96
CA VAL A 227 17.06 22.35 -1.60
C VAL A 227 16.01 21.59 -2.39
N SER A 228 16.36 21.17 -3.61
CA SER A 228 15.47 20.42 -4.50
C SER A 228 15.11 19.04 -3.96
N GLN A 229 15.94 18.50 -3.05
CA GLN A 229 15.73 17.23 -2.36
C GLN A 229 16.55 17.20 -1.05
N PRO A 230 16.21 16.32 -0.09
CA PRO A 230 16.87 16.29 1.22
C PRO A 230 18.23 15.59 1.22
N VAL A 231 18.66 14.95 0.12
CA VAL A 231 19.96 14.27 0.07
C VAL A 231 21.01 15.21 -0.51
N LEU A 232 21.97 15.61 0.30
CA LEU A 232 23.03 16.55 -0.08
C LEU A 232 24.28 15.81 -0.54
N THR A 233 24.90 16.25 -1.63
CA THR A 233 26.25 15.83 -1.98
C THR A 233 27.27 16.37 -0.96
N ASN A 234 28.50 15.84 -0.96
CA ASN A 234 29.57 16.40 -0.11
C ASN A 234 29.88 17.86 -0.48
N GLU A 235 29.71 18.22 -1.77
CA GLU A 235 29.88 19.60 -2.24
C GLU A 235 28.75 20.50 -1.74
N ASP A 236 27.50 20.05 -1.83
CA ASP A 236 26.34 20.79 -1.31
C ASP A 236 26.44 21.03 0.20
N LEU A 237 26.95 20.05 0.95
CA LEU A 237 27.19 20.22 2.39
C LEU A 237 28.20 21.34 2.67
N GLU A 238 29.28 21.44 1.90
CA GLU A 238 30.26 22.51 2.06
C GLU A 238 29.68 23.88 1.68
N ARG A 239 28.80 23.94 0.66
CA ARG A 239 28.03 25.15 0.35
C ARG A 239 27.17 25.59 1.54
N VAL A 240 26.50 24.65 2.21
CA VAL A 240 25.76 24.93 3.46
C VAL A 240 26.72 25.40 4.55
N ARG A 241 27.84 24.69 4.77
CA ARG A 241 28.81 25.01 5.84
C ARG A 241 29.38 26.43 5.70
N HIS A 242 29.61 26.89 4.46
CA HIS A 242 30.17 28.20 4.14
C HIS A 242 29.14 29.24 3.67
N ILE A 243 27.84 28.98 3.90
CA ILE A 243 26.77 29.86 3.40
C ILE A 243 26.81 31.28 3.97
N GLU A 244 27.42 31.51 5.13
CA GLU A 244 27.55 32.84 5.76
C GLU A 244 28.27 33.82 4.83
N ASP A 245 29.30 33.34 4.13
CA ASP A 245 30.12 34.13 3.20
C ASP A 245 29.33 34.53 1.95
N ASN A 246 28.39 33.68 1.53
CA ASN A 246 27.60 33.84 0.31
C ASN A 246 26.26 34.56 0.53
N THR A 247 25.83 34.74 1.78
CA THR A 247 24.49 35.27 2.12
C THR A 247 24.52 36.54 2.94
N GLY A 248 25.68 37.20 3.01
CA GLY A 248 25.84 38.46 3.75
C GLY A 248 25.57 38.32 5.25
N GLY A 249 25.79 37.13 5.82
CA GLY A 249 25.59 36.86 7.24
C GLY A 249 24.17 36.51 7.66
N VAL A 250 23.20 36.38 6.73
CA VAL A 250 21.81 36.04 7.09
C VAL A 250 21.69 34.59 7.54
N PHE A 251 22.32 33.66 6.83
CA PHE A 251 22.44 32.28 7.27
C PHE A 251 23.79 32.09 7.95
N ARG A 252 23.77 31.56 9.17
CA ARG A 252 24.97 31.29 9.97
C ARG A 252 24.94 29.84 10.41
N THR A 253 25.97 29.10 10.03
CA THR A 253 26.02 27.66 10.31
C THR A 253 26.96 27.32 11.45
N LYS A 254 26.62 26.24 12.16
CA LYS A 254 27.55 25.65 13.11
C LYS A 254 27.55 24.14 13.01
N THR A 255 28.74 23.57 12.80
CA THR A 255 28.95 22.12 12.94
C THR A 255 29.09 21.72 14.40
N LEU A 256 28.29 20.74 14.80
CA LEU A 256 28.22 20.13 16.12
C LEU A 256 28.64 18.67 16.00
N ASP A 257 29.73 18.29 16.66
CA ASP A 257 30.22 16.92 16.61
C ASP A 257 29.30 16.00 17.47
N MET A 258 28.75 14.94 16.89
CA MET A 258 27.94 13.93 17.59
C MET A 258 28.78 12.70 17.98
N ILE A 259 29.96 12.94 18.54
CA ILE A 259 30.89 11.90 18.99
C ILE A 259 31.22 12.06 20.48
N TYR A 260 31.76 11.02 21.10
CA TYR A 260 32.28 11.08 22.47
C TYR A 260 33.47 10.15 22.71
N PRO A 261 34.33 10.42 23.70
CA PRO A 261 35.52 9.62 23.94
C PRO A 261 35.23 8.15 24.28
N VAL A 262 35.96 7.22 23.66
CA VAL A 262 35.88 5.75 23.87
C VAL A 262 36.06 5.37 25.34
N MET A 263 36.90 6.10 26.08
CA MET A 263 37.17 5.87 27.50
C MET A 263 35.90 5.91 28.38
N ASN A 264 34.84 6.57 27.92
CA ASN A 264 33.57 6.65 28.64
C ASN A 264 32.64 5.44 28.36
N GLY A 265 32.93 4.68 27.30
CA GLY A 265 32.15 3.52 26.84
C GLY A 265 30.64 3.82 26.73
N ALA A 266 29.81 2.77 26.84
CA ALA A 266 28.35 2.91 26.70
C ALA A 266 27.72 3.91 27.71
N LYS A 267 28.33 4.09 28.89
CA LYS A 267 27.84 5.05 29.90
C LYS A 267 28.04 6.52 29.47
N GLY A 268 28.95 6.78 28.53
CA GLY A 268 29.24 8.11 28.00
C GLY A 268 28.16 8.68 27.09
N MET A 269 27.32 7.84 26.47
CA MET A 269 26.36 8.29 25.46
C MET A 269 25.30 9.25 26.01
N LYS A 270 24.68 8.95 27.17
CA LYS A 270 23.63 9.80 27.74
C LYS A 270 24.14 11.22 28.07
N PRO A 271 25.28 11.39 28.78
CA PRO A 271 25.89 12.71 28.95
C PRO A 271 26.26 13.40 27.64
N ALA A 272 26.76 12.66 26.65
CA ALA A 272 27.15 13.23 25.34
C ALA A 272 25.96 13.77 24.57
N VAL A 273 24.84 13.03 24.51
CA VAL A 273 23.58 13.49 23.90
C VAL A 273 23.08 14.76 24.60
N LYS A 274 23.12 14.79 25.94
CA LYS A 274 22.71 15.97 26.71
C LYS A 274 23.59 17.19 26.37
N ALA A 275 24.91 17.00 26.33
CA ALA A 275 25.86 18.06 25.99
C ALA A 275 25.65 18.57 24.55
N LEU A 276 25.34 17.67 23.60
CA LEU A 276 25.00 18.03 22.23
C LEU A 276 23.73 18.91 22.18
N CYS A 277 22.68 18.55 22.92
CA CYS A 277 21.46 19.36 23.01
C CYS A 277 21.69 20.74 23.64
N GLU A 278 22.46 20.80 24.72
CA GLU A 278 22.83 22.07 25.38
C GLU A 278 23.68 22.96 24.45
N LEU A 279 24.62 22.37 23.72
CA LEU A 279 25.43 23.07 22.73
C LEU A 279 24.58 23.58 21.56
N ALA A 280 23.66 22.76 21.04
CA ALA A 280 22.72 23.18 20.00
C ALA A 280 21.88 24.38 20.47
N GLU A 281 21.29 24.32 21.66
CA GLU A 281 20.55 25.45 22.24
C GLU A 281 21.43 26.69 22.36
N GLN A 282 22.65 26.55 22.87
CA GLN A 282 23.59 27.67 23.00
C GLN A 282 23.88 28.31 21.64
N LYS A 283 24.12 27.51 20.60
CA LYS A 283 24.49 28.03 19.27
C LYS A 283 23.32 28.71 18.58
N VAL A 284 22.10 28.20 18.72
CA VAL A 284 20.91 28.92 18.20
C VAL A 284 20.76 30.27 18.91
N ARG A 285 20.96 30.33 20.23
CA ARG A 285 20.93 31.60 20.98
C ARG A 285 22.07 32.57 20.62
N GLU A 286 23.21 32.07 20.13
CA GLU A 286 24.31 32.88 19.57
C GLU A 286 24.03 33.38 18.13
N GLY A 287 22.86 33.06 17.57
CA GLY A 287 22.42 33.48 16.25
C GLY A 287 22.86 32.56 15.11
N TYR A 288 23.24 31.31 15.40
CA TYR A 288 23.43 30.28 14.37
C TYR A 288 22.09 29.63 14.03
N ASN A 289 21.60 29.85 12.82
CA ASN A 289 20.28 29.41 12.39
C ASN A 289 20.29 28.16 11.50
N ILE A 290 21.47 27.58 11.22
CA ILE A 290 21.60 26.24 10.63
C ILE A 290 22.58 25.44 11.47
N LEU A 291 22.13 24.29 11.98
CA LEU A 291 22.98 23.37 12.73
C LEU A 291 23.32 22.17 11.85
N ILE A 292 24.62 21.91 11.68
CA ILE A 292 25.13 20.71 11.03
C ILE A 292 25.55 19.73 12.12
N VAL A 293 24.80 18.66 12.33
CA VAL A 293 25.18 17.61 13.30
C VAL A 293 26.03 16.57 12.56
N SER A 294 27.24 16.29 13.04
CA SER A 294 28.25 15.54 12.27
C SER A 294 28.96 14.44 13.06
N ASP A 295 29.05 13.23 12.49
CA ASP A 295 29.85 12.11 13.02
C ASP A 295 31.18 11.91 12.25
N ARG A 296 31.53 12.82 11.33
CA ARG A 296 32.69 12.72 10.43
C ARG A 296 34.03 12.49 11.13
N LYS A 297 34.14 12.89 12.41
CA LYS A 297 35.33 12.75 13.26
C LYS A 297 35.37 11.46 14.09
N VAL A 298 34.61 10.43 13.70
CA VAL A 298 34.76 9.10 14.31
C VAL A 298 36.16 8.55 14.01
N ASP A 299 36.82 8.01 15.02
CA ASP A 299 38.17 7.44 14.93
C ASP A 299 38.39 6.43 16.07
N ALA A 300 39.62 5.93 16.24
CA ALA A 300 39.93 4.96 17.29
C ALA A 300 39.70 5.48 18.73
N ASP A 301 39.65 6.79 18.95
CA ASP A 301 39.48 7.42 20.27
C ASP A 301 38.06 7.96 20.51
N ASN A 302 37.23 8.05 19.46
CA ASN A 302 35.90 8.65 19.51
C ASN A 302 34.80 7.75 18.92
N ILE A 303 33.73 7.54 19.69
CA ILE A 303 32.55 6.78 19.30
C ILE A 303 31.47 7.73 18.79
N ALA A 304 30.84 7.39 17.66
CA ALA A 304 29.68 8.12 17.16
C ALA A 304 28.43 7.86 18.01
N ILE A 305 27.66 8.92 18.29
CA ILE A 305 26.27 8.81 18.74
C ILE A 305 25.46 8.39 17.50
N PRO A 306 24.55 7.39 17.60
CA PRO A 306 23.69 7.02 16.49
C PRO A 306 22.97 8.24 15.91
N ALA A 307 23.11 8.46 14.60
CA ALA A 307 22.68 9.69 13.95
C ALA A 307 21.18 10.01 14.17
N LEU A 308 20.34 8.97 14.19
CA LEU A 308 18.91 9.08 14.50
C LEU A 308 18.65 9.59 15.92
N LEU A 309 19.38 9.08 16.91
CA LEU A 309 19.26 9.52 18.30
C LEU A 309 19.73 10.98 18.47
N ALA A 310 20.87 11.33 17.87
CA ALA A 310 21.39 12.69 17.91
C ALA A 310 20.41 13.69 17.27
N THR A 311 19.91 13.37 16.07
CA THR A 311 18.93 14.19 15.33
C THR A 311 17.67 14.41 16.15
N SER A 312 17.04 13.32 16.61
CA SER A 312 15.78 13.39 17.35
C SER A 312 15.93 14.11 18.69
N ALA A 313 17.03 13.86 19.42
CA ALA A 313 17.31 14.53 20.69
C ALA A 313 17.46 16.04 20.52
N VAL A 314 18.21 16.50 19.51
CA VAL A 314 18.38 17.93 19.20
C VAL A 314 17.04 18.52 18.74
N HIS A 315 16.33 17.86 17.84
CA HIS A 315 15.03 18.31 17.33
C HIS A 315 14.02 18.55 18.46
N HIS A 316 13.78 17.55 19.30
CA HIS A 316 12.84 17.66 20.41
C HIS A 316 13.31 18.62 21.51
N HIS A 317 14.62 18.72 21.76
CA HIS A 317 15.15 19.70 22.70
C HIS A 317 14.88 21.13 22.22
N LEU A 318 15.14 21.43 20.94
CA LEU A 318 14.87 22.74 20.36
C LEU A 318 13.37 23.06 20.32
N ILE A 319 12.49 22.08 20.08
CA ILE A 319 11.03 22.26 20.20
C ILE A 319 10.66 22.67 21.63
N ARG A 320 11.12 21.93 22.63
CA ARG A 320 10.83 22.21 24.05
C ARG A 320 11.35 23.57 24.51
N LYS A 321 12.36 24.12 23.84
CA LYS A 321 12.92 25.45 24.09
C LYS A 321 12.30 26.56 23.26
N GLY A 322 11.39 26.24 22.33
CA GLY A 322 10.80 27.20 21.40
C GLY A 322 11.78 27.72 20.35
N LEU A 323 12.85 26.97 20.06
CA LEU A 323 13.94 27.37 19.18
C LEU A 323 13.93 26.64 17.82
N ARG A 324 13.16 25.54 17.67
CA ARG A 324 13.20 24.74 16.42
C ARG A 324 12.71 25.50 15.20
N THR A 325 11.78 26.44 15.36
CA THR A 325 11.31 27.32 14.28
C THR A 325 12.33 28.39 13.89
N GLU A 326 13.38 28.61 14.68
CA GLU A 326 14.44 29.59 14.41
C GLU A 326 15.70 28.94 13.83
N SER A 327 15.69 27.61 13.62
CA SER A 327 16.88 26.84 13.27
C SER A 327 16.57 25.74 12.26
N GLY A 328 17.44 25.57 11.26
CA GLY A 328 17.46 24.41 10.38
C GLY A 328 18.38 23.32 10.91
N LEU A 329 18.07 22.06 10.57
CA LEU A 329 18.82 20.89 11.04
C LEU A 329 19.30 20.05 9.86
N VAL A 330 20.61 20.08 9.61
CA VAL A 330 21.30 19.32 8.58
C VAL A 330 22.17 18.26 9.23
N LEU A 331 22.22 17.07 8.65
CA LEU A 331 22.97 15.95 9.19
C LEU A 331 24.10 15.52 8.25
N GLU A 332 25.32 15.41 8.77
CA GLU A 332 26.47 14.80 8.11
C GLU A 332 26.75 13.46 8.80
N THR A 333 26.48 12.34 8.13
CA THR A 333 26.45 11.04 8.80
C THR A 333 27.07 9.92 7.99
N GLY A 334 27.89 9.09 8.64
CA GLY A 334 28.36 7.81 8.11
C GLY A 334 27.32 6.68 8.24
N GLY A 335 26.32 6.82 9.11
CA GLY A 335 25.28 5.80 9.34
C GLY A 335 24.13 5.74 8.32
N ALA A 336 24.02 6.66 7.36
CA ALA A 336 22.92 6.68 6.40
C ALA A 336 23.32 5.98 5.09
N LEU A 337 22.57 4.93 4.70
CA LEU A 337 22.90 4.09 3.55
C LEU A 337 21.67 3.67 2.74
N GLU A 338 20.62 3.20 3.41
CA GLU A 338 19.39 2.72 2.78
C GLU A 338 18.22 3.69 2.96
N VAL A 339 17.19 3.55 2.14
CA VAL A 339 15.99 4.43 2.11
C VAL A 339 15.39 4.64 3.51
N HIS A 340 15.30 3.59 4.32
CA HIS A 340 14.70 3.65 5.65
C HIS A 340 15.51 4.52 6.63
N HIS A 341 16.84 4.60 6.48
CA HIS A 341 17.67 5.49 7.29
C HIS A 341 17.28 6.96 7.03
N PHE A 342 17.17 7.36 5.76
CA PHE A 342 16.74 8.72 5.41
C PHE A 342 15.31 9.01 5.85
N ALA A 343 14.39 8.04 5.71
CA ALA A 343 13.00 8.21 6.13
C ALA A 343 12.88 8.42 7.65
N THR A 344 13.64 7.68 8.47
CA THR A 344 13.63 7.89 9.92
C THR A 344 14.27 9.23 10.28
N LEU A 345 15.42 9.58 9.71
CA LEU A 345 16.07 10.88 9.94
C LEU A 345 15.14 12.06 9.61
N ALA A 346 14.43 11.99 8.48
CA ALA A 346 13.43 12.98 8.10
C ALA A 346 12.27 13.04 9.10
N GLY A 347 11.69 11.88 9.46
CA GLY A 347 10.55 11.79 10.38
C GLY A 347 10.84 12.34 11.79
N TYR A 348 12.12 12.44 12.18
CA TYR A 348 12.56 13.03 13.46
C TYR A 348 13.29 14.37 13.29
N GLY A 349 13.11 15.05 12.15
CA GLY A 349 13.33 16.49 12.04
C GLY A 349 14.57 16.94 11.28
N ALA A 350 15.30 16.04 10.62
CA ALA A 350 16.35 16.41 9.66
C ALA A 350 15.71 17.02 8.40
N GLU A 351 16.13 18.21 8.01
CA GLU A 351 15.67 18.89 6.78
C GLU A 351 16.52 18.49 5.57
N ALA A 352 17.76 18.09 5.82
CA ALA A 352 18.67 17.56 4.82
C ALA A 352 19.72 16.63 5.44
N VAL A 353 20.21 15.67 4.65
CA VAL A 353 21.15 14.62 5.06
C VAL A 353 22.24 14.47 4.00
N ASN A 354 23.50 14.58 4.43
CA ASN A 354 24.68 14.22 3.66
C ASN A 354 25.19 12.83 4.11
N PRO A 355 25.05 11.79 3.27
CA PRO A 355 25.52 10.44 3.57
C PRO A 355 26.97 10.22 3.10
N TYR A 356 27.93 10.97 3.66
CA TYR A 356 29.31 11.02 3.13
C TYR A 356 29.94 9.63 2.96
N LEU A 357 29.76 8.73 3.92
CA LEU A 357 30.39 7.41 3.89
C LEU A 357 29.80 6.49 2.82
N ALA A 358 28.50 6.66 2.50
CA ALA A 358 27.90 5.96 1.37
C ALA A 358 28.54 6.42 0.05
N PHE A 359 28.78 7.73 -0.12
CA PHE A 359 29.48 8.26 -1.29
C PHE A 359 30.92 7.77 -1.39
N ASP A 360 31.67 7.79 -0.28
CA ASP A 360 33.05 7.29 -0.24
C ASP A 360 33.08 5.78 -0.60
N THR A 361 32.09 5.02 -0.14
CA THR A 361 31.92 3.60 -0.49
C THR A 361 31.59 3.40 -1.97
N ILE A 362 30.74 4.24 -2.55
CA ILE A 362 30.43 4.22 -4.00
C ILE A 362 31.70 4.49 -4.80
N GLN A 363 32.47 5.52 -4.42
CA GLN A 363 33.71 5.89 -5.11
C GLN A 363 34.70 4.73 -5.14
N ALA A 364 34.90 4.05 -4.01
CA ALA A 364 35.78 2.89 -3.91
C ALA A 364 35.31 1.68 -4.75
N GLN A 365 34.01 1.57 -5.04
CA GLN A 365 33.44 0.45 -5.77
C GLN A 365 33.36 0.64 -7.28
N LEU A 366 33.57 1.86 -7.80
CA LEU A 366 33.40 2.18 -9.22
C LEU A 366 34.13 1.21 -10.15
N ALA A 367 35.36 0.83 -9.80
CA ALA A 367 36.18 -0.10 -10.59
C ALA A 367 35.63 -1.53 -10.65
N THR A 368 34.70 -1.90 -9.78
CA THR A 368 34.10 -3.25 -9.69
C THR A 368 32.67 -3.32 -10.20
N LEU A 369 32.08 -2.18 -10.58
CA LEU A 369 30.72 -2.15 -11.10
C LEU A 369 30.65 -2.83 -12.48
N PRO A 370 29.49 -3.44 -12.84
CA PRO A 370 29.30 -4.07 -14.15
C PRO A 370 29.39 -3.08 -15.31
N GLU A 371 29.07 -1.80 -15.04
CA GLU A 371 29.04 -0.70 -15.99
C GLU A 371 30.12 0.33 -15.60
N SER A 372 30.80 0.92 -16.58
CA SER A 372 31.78 1.97 -16.34
C SER A 372 31.06 3.31 -16.15
N LEU A 373 30.93 3.74 -14.89
CA LEU A 373 30.27 4.97 -14.50
C LEU A 373 31.27 5.99 -13.95
N SER A 374 31.01 7.27 -14.20
CA SER A 374 31.70 8.34 -13.45
C SER A 374 31.18 8.41 -12.02
N PHE A 375 31.99 8.94 -11.09
CA PHE A 375 31.54 9.14 -9.70
C PHE A 375 30.28 10.00 -9.61
N HIS A 376 30.24 11.11 -10.36
CA HIS A 376 29.08 12.00 -10.42
C HIS A 376 27.81 11.29 -10.90
N GLU A 377 27.92 10.45 -11.92
CA GLU A 377 26.79 9.66 -12.41
C GLU A 377 26.32 8.63 -11.38
N ALA A 378 27.26 7.90 -10.75
CA ALA A 378 26.95 6.94 -9.70
C ALA A 378 26.29 7.60 -8.47
N GLN A 379 26.79 8.77 -8.06
CA GLN A 379 26.23 9.59 -6.99
C GLN A 379 24.79 10.02 -7.33
N ASN A 380 24.55 10.56 -8.53
CA ASN A 380 23.22 10.98 -8.95
C ASN A 380 22.23 9.81 -9.07
N ARG A 381 22.67 8.63 -9.53
CA ARG A 381 21.84 7.41 -9.56
C ARG A 381 21.46 6.98 -8.13
N TYR A 382 22.40 7.00 -7.19
CA TYR A 382 22.12 6.70 -5.78
C TYR A 382 21.13 7.71 -5.17
N ILE A 383 21.36 9.01 -5.35
CA ILE A 383 20.48 10.08 -4.87
C ILE A 383 19.06 9.91 -5.45
N LYS A 384 18.95 9.65 -6.77
CA LYS A 384 17.67 9.36 -7.43
C LYS A 384 16.98 8.14 -6.83
N ALA A 385 17.72 7.08 -6.52
CA ALA A 385 17.17 5.87 -5.91
C ALA A 385 16.61 6.15 -4.50
N ILE A 386 17.34 6.91 -3.67
CA ILE A 386 16.87 7.33 -2.35
C ILE A 386 15.65 8.25 -2.47
N GLY A 387 15.67 9.21 -3.39
CA GLY A 387 14.52 10.10 -3.63
C GLY A 387 13.26 9.35 -4.02
N LYS A 388 13.36 8.39 -4.97
CA LYS A 388 12.24 7.50 -5.31
C LYS A 388 11.79 6.65 -4.13
N GLY A 389 12.73 6.16 -3.34
CA GLY A 389 12.44 5.42 -2.10
C GLY A 389 11.70 6.27 -1.06
N LEU A 390 12.09 7.53 -0.85
CA LEU A 390 11.42 8.45 0.06
C LEU A 390 10.00 8.76 -0.39
N LYS A 391 9.79 9.09 -1.67
CA LYS A 391 8.44 9.26 -2.23
C LYS A 391 7.57 8.05 -1.94
N LYS A 392 8.10 6.84 -2.17
CA LYS A 392 7.38 5.60 -1.84
C LYS A 392 7.06 5.44 -0.36
N VAL A 393 8.00 5.74 0.55
CA VAL A 393 7.73 5.64 2.00
C VAL A 393 6.65 6.63 2.44
N MET A 394 6.71 7.88 1.96
CA MET A 394 5.70 8.91 2.25
C MET A 394 4.32 8.50 1.69
N SER A 395 4.30 7.98 0.47
CA SER A 395 3.05 7.62 -0.23
C SER A 395 2.31 6.47 0.45
N LYS A 396 2.99 5.62 1.26
CA LYS A 396 2.34 4.56 2.05
C LYS A 396 1.28 5.11 3.00
N MET A 397 1.47 6.31 3.54
CA MET A 397 0.51 7.00 4.42
C MET A 397 -0.37 8.00 3.65
N GLY A 398 -0.20 8.12 2.34
CA GLY A 398 -0.87 9.14 1.53
C GLY A 398 -0.28 10.54 1.70
N ILE A 399 0.98 10.66 2.11
CA ILE A 399 1.68 11.94 2.26
C ILE A 399 2.41 12.28 0.96
N SER A 400 2.18 13.49 0.46
CA SER A 400 2.68 13.94 -0.83
C SER A 400 3.98 14.74 -0.75
N THR A 401 4.27 15.41 0.38
CA THR A 401 5.42 16.33 0.49
C THR A 401 6.39 15.95 1.61
N TYR A 402 7.68 16.14 1.33
CA TYR A 402 8.73 15.96 2.34
C TYR A 402 8.58 16.95 3.50
N GLN A 403 8.12 18.18 3.24
CA GLN A 403 7.89 19.18 4.28
C GLN A 403 6.88 18.70 5.33
N SER A 404 5.73 18.15 4.90
CA SER A 404 4.73 17.56 5.81
C SER A 404 5.23 16.31 6.51
N TYR A 405 6.14 15.55 5.88
CA TYR A 405 6.70 14.32 6.45
C TYR A 405 7.82 14.60 7.49
N CYS A 406 8.57 15.68 7.32
CA CYS A 406 9.68 16.06 8.19
C CYS A 406 9.16 16.37 9.61
N GLY A 407 9.61 15.59 10.60
CA GLY A 407 9.14 15.73 11.99
C GLY A 407 7.78 15.09 12.30
N ALA A 408 7.10 14.47 11.33
CA ALA A 408 5.76 13.89 11.51
C ALA A 408 5.73 12.54 12.24
N GLN A 409 6.89 11.88 12.42
CA GLN A 409 7.02 10.60 13.13
C GLN A 409 6.08 9.49 12.64
N ILE A 410 6.06 9.21 11.33
CA ILE A 410 5.22 8.16 10.71
C ILE A 410 5.80 6.76 10.95
N PHE A 411 6.01 6.41 12.21
CA PHE A 411 6.64 5.17 12.64
C PHE A 411 6.08 4.65 13.97
N ASP A 412 6.09 3.33 14.12
CA ASP A 412 5.92 2.63 15.39
C ASP A 412 7.28 2.13 15.91
N ALA A 413 7.53 2.26 17.22
CA ALA A 413 8.71 1.71 17.86
C ALA A 413 8.42 0.29 18.40
N VAL A 414 9.20 -0.70 17.94
CA VAL A 414 9.07 -2.10 18.35
C VAL A 414 10.26 -2.52 19.21
N GLY A 415 10.00 -2.71 20.51
CA GLY A 415 11.01 -3.19 21.47
C GLY A 415 11.92 -2.10 22.01
N LEU A 416 11.45 -0.85 22.03
CA LEU A 416 12.09 0.26 22.76
C LEU A 416 11.30 0.54 24.04
N SER A 417 11.98 0.85 25.14
CA SER A 417 11.31 1.23 26.38
C SER A 417 10.54 2.54 26.23
N SER A 418 9.37 2.64 26.85
CA SER A 418 8.54 3.84 26.84
C SER A 418 9.33 5.06 27.32
N GLN A 419 10.13 4.92 28.38
CA GLN A 419 10.97 6.02 28.89
C GLN A 419 11.96 6.55 27.85
N PHE A 420 12.59 5.67 27.06
CA PHE A 420 13.53 6.09 26.02
C PHE A 420 12.83 6.81 24.88
N VAL A 421 11.65 6.32 24.48
CA VAL A 421 10.79 6.97 23.49
C VAL A 421 10.31 8.33 23.99
N ASP A 422 9.82 8.43 25.23
CA ASP A 422 9.37 9.68 25.83
C ASP A 422 10.48 10.74 25.90
N ASP A 423 11.71 10.33 26.22
CA ASP A 423 12.86 11.24 26.32
C ASP A 423 13.32 11.77 24.95
N PHE A 424 13.43 10.89 23.94
CA PHE A 424 14.16 11.17 22.69
C PHE A 424 13.32 11.14 21.42
N PHE A 425 12.15 10.50 21.42
CA PHE A 425 11.26 10.29 20.26
C PHE A 425 9.80 10.59 20.65
N THR A 426 9.61 11.67 21.43
CA THR A 426 8.34 11.99 22.08
C THR A 426 7.21 12.07 21.05
N GLY A 427 6.15 11.28 21.23
CA GLY A 427 5.00 11.20 20.32
C GLY A 427 4.90 9.88 19.56
N THR A 428 6.01 9.14 19.43
CA THR A 428 6.04 7.84 18.77
C THR A 428 5.41 6.77 19.66
N THR A 429 4.61 5.87 19.07
CA THR A 429 3.96 4.81 19.86
C THR A 429 4.89 3.61 20.06
N THR A 430 4.84 3.01 21.26
CA THR A 430 5.43 1.71 21.54
C THR A 430 4.53 0.86 22.43
N THR A 431 4.33 -0.40 22.04
CA THR A 431 3.44 -1.35 22.75
C THR A 431 4.21 -2.39 23.56
N ILE A 432 5.50 -2.57 23.27
CA ILE A 432 6.38 -3.55 23.90
C ILE A 432 7.56 -2.79 24.49
N GLU A 433 7.69 -2.82 25.82
CA GLU A 433 8.86 -2.28 26.51
C GLU A 433 10.13 -3.01 26.05
N GLY A 434 11.31 -2.41 26.19
CA GLY A 434 12.54 -3.08 25.76
C GLY A 434 13.80 -2.24 25.90
N ALA A 435 14.57 -2.17 24.82
CA ALA A 435 15.87 -1.50 24.78
C ALA A 435 15.73 0.00 25.12
N GLY A 436 16.66 0.51 25.91
CA GLY A 436 16.77 1.93 26.19
C GLY A 436 18.16 2.45 25.83
N MET A 437 18.52 3.57 26.45
CA MET A 437 19.80 4.25 26.21
C MET A 437 21.03 3.34 26.43
N SER A 438 20.99 2.44 27.41
CA SER A 438 22.14 1.58 27.73
C SER A 438 22.39 0.52 26.65
N GLU A 439 21.34 -0.08 26.11
CA GLU A 439 21.42 -1.10 25.07
C GLU A 439 21.86 -0.48 23.75
N VAL A 440 21.24 0.65 23.36
CA VAL A 440 21.60 1.40 22.14
C VAL A 440 23.07 1.85 22.20
N ALA A 441 23.52 2.33 23.36
CA ALA A 441 24.93 2.71 23.54
C ALA A 441 25.89 1.51 23.47
N ALA A 442 25.50 0.35 24.01
CA ALA A 442 26.30 -0.86 23.93
C ALA A 442 26.44 -1.39 22.50
N GLU A 443 25.42 -1.20 21.64
CA GLU A 443 25.51 -1.56 20.23
C GLU A 443 26.50 -0.68 19.46
N ALA A 444 26.47 0.63 19.69
CA ALA A 444 27.44 1.56 19.09
C ALA A 444 28.89 1.22 19.50
N VAL A 445 29.11 0.92 20.78
CA VAL A 445 30.43 0.47 21.28
C VAL A 445 30.86 -0.83 20.60
N LYS A 446 29.96 -1.80 20.42
CA LYS A 446 30.29 -3.07 19.76
C LYS A 446 30.72 -2.91 18.30
N TRP A 447 30.16 -1.97 17.56
CA TRP A 447 30.62 -1.69 16.20
C TRP A 447 31.96 -0.98 16.19
N HIS A 448 32.15 -0.01 17.10
CA HIS A 448 33.44 0.64 17.29
C HIS A 448 34.56 -0.35 17.64
N ASP A 449 34.32 -1.24 18.61
CA ASP A 449 35.25 -2.32 19.00
C ASP A 449 35.56 -3.28 17.83
N LYS A 450 34.62 -3.47 16.90
CA LYS A 450 34.86 -4.32 15.71
C LYS A 450 35.75 -3.61 14.70
N ALA A 451 35.53 -2.32 14.49
CA ALA A 451 36.29 -1.49 13.56
C ALA A 451 37.75 -1.33 14.00
N PHE A 452 37.96 -0.95 15.25
CA PHE A 452 39.29 -0.59 15.76
C PHE A 452 39.93 -1.68 16.63
N GLY A 453 39.33 -2.88 16.68
CA GLY A 453 39.81 -4.01 17.46
C GLY A 453 40.74 -4.97 16.71
N ASP A 454 41.34 -5.91 17.46
CA ASP A 454 42.34 -6.84 16.93
C ASP A 454 41.78 -8.09 16.22
N GLN A 455 40.47 -8.14 15.94
CA GLN A 455 39.84 -9.32 15.36
C GLN A 455 40.30 -9.55 13.91
N GLN A 456 41.11 -10.60 13.69
CA GLN A 456 41.77 -10.88 12.42
C GLN A 456 40.82 -10.97 11.21
N ILE A 457 39.56 -11.34 11.43
CA ILE A 457 38.57 -11.53 10.38
C ILE A 457 38.05 -10.22 9.78
N TYR A 458 38.06 -9.14 10.57
CA TYR A 458 37.54 -7.83 10.17
C TYR A 458 38.65 -6.90 9.65
N LYS A 459 39.93 -7.22 9.88
CA LYS A 459 41.08 -6.43 9.38
C LYS A 459 41.11 -6.17 7.86
N LYS A 460 40.39 -6.95 7.06
CA LYS A 460 40.40 -6.83 5.59
C LYS A 460 39.01 -6.91 4.95
N HIS A 461 37.97 -7.16 5.74
CA HIS A 461 36.65 -7.48 5.20
C HIS A 461 35.55 -6.99 6.14
N LEU A 462 34.49 -6.44 5.54
CA LEU A 462 33.23 -6.22 6.24
C LEU A 462 32.60 -7.54 6.68
N ASP A 463 31.74 -7.46 7.68
CA ASP A 463 30.92 -8.59 8.10
C ASP A 463 30.02 -9.07 6.94
N VAL A 464 29.70 -10.36 6.92
CA VAL A 464 28.90 -10.96 5.85
C VAL A 464 27.44 -10.49 5.83
N GLY A 465 26.95 -9.88 6.92
CA GLY A 465 25.55 -9.48 7.07
C GLY A 465 24.69 -10.68 7.46
N GLY A 466 23.61 -10.92 6.72
CA GLY A 466 22.67 -12.02 6.93
C GLY A 466 21.26 -11.53 7.25
N ASP A 467 20.98 -10.23 7.19
CA ASP A 467 19.62 -9.74 7.38
C ASP A 467 18.72 -10.11 6.19
N TYR A 468 19.22 -10.08 4.96
CA TYR A 468 18.41 -10.29 3.76
C TYR A 468 18.34 -11.75 3.30
N ALA A 469 19.37 -12.54 3.61
CA ALA A 469 19.42 -13.96 3.29
C ALA A 469 20.26 -14.74 4.30
N TYR A 470 19.85 -15.98 4.56
CA TYR A 470 20.57 -16.88 5.45
C TYR A 470 22.05 -17.04 5.05
N ARG A 471 22.93 -16.88 6.04
CA ARG A 471 24.38 -17.12 5.96
C ARG A 471 24.84 -17.87 7.20
N LEU A 472 25.80 -18.78 7.04
CA LEU A 472 26.34 -19.58 8.17
C LEU A 472 26.95 -18.72 9.30
N ARG A 473 27.44 -17.52 9.00
CA ARG A 473 28.01 -16.56 9.96
C ARG A 473 27.16 -15.31 10.15
N GLY A 474 25.96 -15.31 9.57
CA GLY A 474 25.13 -14.12 9.49
C GLY A 474 24.17 -13.95 10.67
N GLU A 475 23.05 -13.28 10.42
CA GLU A 475 21.91 -13.26 11.32
C GLU A 475 21.16 -14.59 11.30
N ASP A 476 20.51 -14.91 12.42
CA ASP A 476 19.69 -16.10 12.53
C ASP A 476 18.35 -15.95 11.78
N HIS A 477 17.83 -17.07 11.26
CA HIS A 477 16.57 -17.13 10.54
C HIS A 477 15.73 -18.29 11.03
N ASN A 478 14.40 -18.12 11.04
CA ASN A 478 13.47 -19.20 11.35
C ASN A 478 13.55 -20.34 10.32
N TRP A 479 13.71 -20.01 9.03
CA TRP A 479 13.88 -21.01 7.99
C TRP A 479 15.37 -21.30 7.75
N THR A 480 15.80 -22.48 8.18
CA THR A 480 17.16 -23.00 7.95
C THR A 480 17.09 -24.19 6.99
N PRO A 481 18.21 -24.55 6.33
CA PRO A 481 18.25 -25.77 5.51
C PRO A 481 17.80 -27.02 6.27
N GLN A 482 18.08 -27.09 7.57
CA GLN A 482 17.70 -28.22 8.42
C GLN A 482 16.19 -28.27 8.68
N THR A 483 15.56 -27.14 9.05
CA THR A 483 14.12 -27.09 9.32
C THR A 483 13.31 -27.33 8.06
N ILE A 484 13.75 -26.79 6.91
CA ILE A 484 13.18 -27.04 5.59
C ILE A 484 13.22 -28.54 5.24
N ALA A 485 14.39 -29.17 5.38
CA ALA A 485 14.55 -30.58 5.04
C ALA A 485 13.68 -31.49 5.92
N LYS A 486 13.66 -31.26 7.24
CA LYS A 486 12.82 -32.04 8.16
C LYS A 486 11.33 -31.94 7.81
N LEU A 487 10.83 -30.73 7.56
CA LEU A 487 9.43 -30.53 7.18
C LEU A 487 9.09 -31.29 5.90
N GLN A 488 9.92 -31.14 4.85
CA GLN A 488 9.72 -31.84 3.58
C GLN A 488 9.76 -33.35 3.71
N HIS A 489 10.65 -33.90 4.56
CA HIS A 489 10.69 -35.33 4.83
C HIS A 489 9.43 -35.79 5.55
N ALA A 490 9.02 -35.11 6.63
CA ALA A 490 7.84 -35.46 7.41
C ALA A 490 6.57 -35.56 6.55
N VAL A 491 6.31 -34.56 5.70
CA VAL A 491 5.10 -34.51 4.87
C VAL A 491 5.10 -35.53 3.73
N ARG A 492 6.29 -35.88 3.20
CA ARG A 492 6.43 -36.87 2.12
C ARG A 492 6.30 -38.31 2.63
N SER A 493 6.84 -38.60 3.81
CA SER A 493 6.72 -39.93 4.42
C SER A 493 5.48 -40.09 5.31
N ASN A 494 4.71 -39.01 5.50
CA ASN A 494 3.63 -38.93 6.49
C ASN A 494 4.09 -39.41 7.89
N ASP A 495 5.23 -38.88 8.34
CA ASP A 495 5.87 -39.30 9.59
C ASP A 495 5.76 -38.22 10.67
N TRP A 496 5.02 -38.54 11.73
CA TRP A 496 4.79 -37.66 12.88
C TRP A 496 6.08 -37.36 13.65
N ASP A 497 6.96 -38.35 13.84
CA ASP A 497 8.17 -38.17 14.67
C ASP A 497 9.15 -37.19 14.00
N THR A 498 9.27 -37.25 12.67
CA THR A 498 10.03 -36.24 11.91
C THR A 498 9.37 -34.86 11.96
N TYR A 499 8.03 -34.77 11.91
CA TYR A 499 7.32 -33.50 12.10
C TYR A 499 7.58 -32.92 13.49
N GLN A 500 7.49 -33.74 14.54
CA GLN A 500 7.79 -33.32 15.91
C GLN A 500 9.23 -32.81 16.03
N SER A 501 10.19 -33.49 15.41
CA SER A 501 11.59 -33.04 15.33
C SER A 501 11.79 -31.73 14.56
N TYR A 502 10.89 -31.41 13.62
CA TYR A 502 10.83 -30.12 12.93
C TYR A 502 10.21 -29.05 13.83
N ALA A 503 9.06 -29.32 14.43
CA ALA A 503 8.33 -28.42 15.31
C ALA A 503 9.19 -28.04 16.52
N ASP A 504 9.87 -29.02 17.12
CA ASP A 504 10.84 -28.80 18.20
C ASP A 504 11.99 -27.89 17.77
N ALA A 505 12.53 -28.06 16.55
CA ALA A 505 13.62 -27.20 16.06
C ALA A 505 13.16 -25.76 15.77
N ILE A 506 11.88 -25.54 15.47
CA ILE A 506 11.30 -24.21 15.30
C ILE A 506 10.89 -23.59 16.65
N ASN A 507 10.37 -24.42 17.57
CA ASN A 507 9.78 -24.00 18.84
C ASN A 507 10.83 -23.88 19.97
N GLN A 508 11.94 -24.63 19.93
CA GLN A 508 13.02 -24.58 20.92
C GLN A 508 13.84 -23.28 20.75
N GLN A 509 13.26 -22.17 21.21
CA GLN A 509 13.88 -20.85 21.22
C GLN A 509 14.57 -20.55 22.57
N ASN A 510 14.82 -21.56 23.40
CA ASN A 510 15.45 -21.37 24.73
C ASN A 510 16.90 -20.82 24.66
N GLU A 511 17.54 -20.85 23.48
CA GLU A 511 18.89 -20.31 23.25
C GLU A 511 18.92 -19.16 22.21
N ILE A 512 17.99 -19.14 21.24
CA ILE A 512 17.93 -18.16 20.15
C ILE A 512 16.50 -17.63 20.00
N LEU A 513 16.31 -16.34 20.29
CA LEU A 513 15.01 -15.67 20.29
C LEU A 513 14.74 -15.06 18.91
N LEU A 514 13.80 -15.63 18.15
CA LEU A 514 13.54 -15.23 16.76
C LEU A 514 12.21 -14.50 16.55
N THR A 515 11.24 -14.72 17.43
CA THR A 515 9.90 -14.12 17.33
C THR A 515 9.42 -13.68 18.71
N LEU A 516 8.47 -12.75 18.77
CA LEU A 516 7.89 -12.31 20.05
C LEU A 516 7.17 -13.48 20.73
N ARG A 517 6.36 -14.24 19.98
CA ARG A 517 5.67 -15.44 20.47
C ARG A 517 6.59 -16.55 20.97
N GLY A 518 7.85 -16.58 20.53
CA GLY A 518 8.87 -17.48 21.05
C GLY A 518 9.19 -17.26 22.54
N LEU A 519 8.88 -16.07 23.07
CA LEU A 519 9.07 -15.71 24.47
C LEU A 519 7.91 -16.13 25.37
N PHE A 520 6.77 -16.50 24.79
CA PHE A 520 5.60 -16.89 25.57
C PHE A 520 5.78 -18.32 26.07
N GLU A 521 5.20 -18.63 27.21
CA GLU A 521 5.14 -19.98 27.77
C GLU A 521 3.68 -20.31 28.07
N PHE A 522 3.30 -21.57 27.88
CA PHE A 522 1.94 -22.00 28.18
C PHE A 522 1.76 -22.26 29.67
N LYS A 523 0.66 -21.78 30.24
CA LYS A 523 0.20 -22.15 31.58
C LYS A 523 -0.78 -23.31 31.45
N ALA A 524 -0.26 -24.53 31.67
CA ALA A 524 -1.07 -25.75 31.67
C ALA A 524 -2.30 -25.63 32.60
N ALA A 525 -3.37 -26.34 32.25
CA ALA A 525 -4.51 -26.47 33.16
C ALA A 525 -4.13 -27.25 34.42
N ASP A 526 -4.79 -26.95 35.54
CA ASP A 526 -4.64 -27.73 36.77
C ASP A 526 -5.01 -29.21 36.54
N GLN A 527 -5.95 -29.46 35.63
CA GLN A 527 -6.32 -30.79 35.16
C GLN A 527 -6.36 -30.79 33.62
N PRO A 528 -5.29 -31.28 32.96
CA PRO A 528 -5.29 -31.54 31.53
C PRO A 528 -6.39 -32.53 31.14
N LEU A 529 -6.92 -32.37 29.93
CA LEU A 529 -7.95 -33.24 29.38
C LEU A 529 -7.35 -34.47 28.70
N SER A 530 -8.16 -35.52 28.56
CA SER A 530 -7.82 -36.58 27.61
C SER A 530 -7.93 -36.05 26.17
N LEU A 531 -7.07 -36.52 25.28
CA LEU A 531 -7.11 -36.13 23.87
C LEU A 531 -8.45 -36.52 23.19
N ASP A 532 -9.15 -37.53 23.72
CA ASP A 532 -10.46 -37.97 23.24
C ASP A 532 -11.59 -36.98 23.57
N GLU A 533 -11.39 -36.07 24.53
CA GLU A 533 -12.35 -35.01 24.87
C GLU A 533 -12.20 -33.76 23.99
N VAL A 534 -11.07 -33.62 23.30
CA VAL A 534 -10.78 -32.47 22.43
C VAL A 534 -11.29 -32.76 21.03
N GLU A 535 -11.86 -31.73 20.38
CA GLU A 535 -12.33 -31.85 19.00
C GLU A 535 -11.23 -32.44 18.08
N PRO A 536 -11.60 -33.32 17.13
CA PRO A 536 -10.61 -34.02 16.32
C PRO A 536 -9.89 -33.06 15.37
N ALA A 537 -8.68 -33.44 14.94
CA ALA A 537 -7.88 -32.64 14.00
C ALA A 537 -8.65 -32.30 12.71
N SER A 538 -9.58 -33.16 12.27
CA SER A 538 -10.45 -32.93 11.10
C SER A 538 -11.41 -31.74 11.25
N GLU A 539 -11.75 -31.32 12.47
CA GLU A 539 -12.52 -30.10 12.71
C GLU A 539 -11.61 -28.87 12.85
N ILE A 540 -10.42 -29.04 13.45
CA ILE A 540 -9.44 -27.96 13.60
C ILE A 540 -8.95 -27.47 12.22
N VAL A 541 -8.64 -28.38 11.29
CA VAL A 541 -8.13 -28.00 9.94
C VAL A 541 -9.09 -27.14 9.12
N LYS A 542 -10.39 -27.16 9.41
CA LYS A 542 -11.39 -26.32 8.71
C LYS A 542 -11.20 -24.82 9.00
N ARG A 543 -10.49 -24.49 10.08
CA ARG A 543 -10.13 -23.12 10.47
C ARG A 543 -8.85 -22.64 9.80
N PHE A 544 -8.20 -23.52 9.02
CA PHE A 544 -6.96 -23.19 8.32
C PHE A 544 -7.25 -22.76 6.89
N ALA A 545 -6.57 -21.69 6.48
CA ALA A 545 -6.57 -21.22 5.12
C ALA A 545 -5.14 -21.16 4.56
N THR A 546 -4.97 -21.44 3.27
CA THR A 546 -3.74 -21.05 2.59
C THR A 546 -3.79 -19.55 2.26
N GLY A 547 -2.67 -18.86 2.49
CA GLY A 547 -2.55 -17.43 2.27
C GLY A 547 -2.72 -17.04 0.80
N ALA A 548 -3.13 -15.80 0.58
CA ALA A 548 -3.35 -15.21 -0.74
C ALA A 548 -2.06 -15.15 -1.59
N MET A 549 -1.81 -16.17 -2.40
CA MET A 549 -0.63 -16.28 -3.27
C MET A 549 -1.09 -16.33 -4.72
N SER A 550 -0.83 -15.25 -5.46
CA SER A 550 -1.38 -15.10 -6.81
C SER A 550 -0.86 -16.14 -7.79
N PHE A 551 -1.74 -16.67 -8.64
CA PHE A 551 -1.34 -17.28 -9.90
C PHE A 551 -0.49 -16.26 -10.72
N GLY A 552 0.70 -16.67 -11.14
CA GLY A 552 1.74 -15.81 -11.71
C GLY A 552 2.93 -15.61 -10.76
N SER A 553 2.67 -15.32 -9.49
CA SER A 553 3.72 -15.35 -8.46
C SER A 553 4.21 -16.78 -8.23
N ILE A 554 3.25 -17.70 -8.03
CA ILE A 554 3.47 -19.14 -8.03
C ILE A 554 2.96 -19.76 -9.33
N SER A 555 3.50 -20.93 -9.67
CA SER A 555 3.13 -21.73 -10.84
C SER A 555 1.70 -22.23 -10.71
N TYR A 556 1.12 -22.63 -11.86
CA TYR A 556 -0.19 -23.28 -11.89
C TYR A 556 -0.22 -24.52 -11.00
N GLU A 557 0.83 -25.34 -11.08
CA GLU A 557 0.94 -26.60 -10.37
C GLU A 557 0.90 -26.40 -8.84
N ALA A 558 1.66 -25.44 -8.32
CA ALA A 558 1.63 -25.10 -6.90
C ALA A 558 0.26 -24.53 -6.49
N HIS A 559 -0.30 -23.62 -7.30
CA HIS A 559 -1.59 -22.97 -6.98
C HIS A 559 -2.75 -23.99 -6.92
N SER A 560 -2.87 -24.85 -7.93
CA SER A 560 -3.90 -25.90 -7.96
C SER A 560 -3.66 -26.97 -6.89
N THR A 561 -2.40 -27.31 -6.57
CA THR A 561 -2.09 -28.27 -5.49
C THR A 561 -2.62 -27.81 -4.14
N LEU A 562 -2.41 -26.53 -3.80
CA LEU A 562 -2.96 -25.93 -2.58
C LEU A 562 -4.50 -25.97 -2.57
N ALA A 563 -5.15 -25.62 -3.69
CA ALA A 563 -6.61 -25.63 -3.77
C ALA A 563 -7.20 -27.03 -3.57
N VAL A 564 -6.65 -28.03 -4.26
CA VAL A 564 -7.06 -29.43 -4.13
C VAL A 564 -6.87 -29.93 -2.70
N ALA A 565 -5.73 -29.61 -2.08
CA ALA A 565 -5.46 -30.03 -0.70
C ALA A 565 -6.46 -29.43 0.29
N MET A 566 -6.71 -28.11 0.21
CA MET A 566 -7.60 -27.42 1.15
C MET A 566 -9.06 -27.86 1.00
N ASN A 567 -9.53 -28.01 -0.24
CA ASN A 567 -10.89 -28.49 -0.51
C ASN A 567 -11.11 -29.92 0.01
N ARG A 568 -10.09 -30.79 -0.03
CA ARG A 568 -10.16 -32.16 0.51
C ARG A 568 -10.36 -32.21 2.03
N ILE A 569 -9.77 -31.26 2.76
CA ILE A 569 -9.79 -31.25 4.24
C ILE A 569 -10.86 -30.31 4.81
N GLY A 570 -11.64 -29.65 3.96
CA GLY A 570 -12.65 -28.65 4.37
C GLY A 570 -12.05 -27.34 4.88
N GLY A 571 -10.75 -27.12 4.67
CA GLY A 571 -10.12 -25.81 4.83
C GLY A 571 -10.33 -24.94 3.59
N LYS A 572 -9.63 -23.82 3.50
CA LYS A 572 -9.82 -22.86 2.39
C LYS A 572 -8.52 -22.51 1.69
N SER A 573 -8.54 -22.44 0.36
CA SER A 573 -7.44 -21.83 -0.41
C SER A 573 -7.83 -20.46 -0.94
N ASN A 574 -6.83 -19.62 -1.18
CA ASN A 574 -7.02 -18.24 -1.63
C ASN A 574 -6.35 -17.97 -2.98
N THR A 575 -7.08 -17.35 -3.91
CA THR A 575 -6.56 -17.06 -5.26
C THR A 575 -5.34 -16.14 -5.27
N GLY A 576 -5.21 -15.28 -4.26
CA GLY A 576 -4.40 -14.06 -4.36
C GLY A 576 -4.92 -13.11 -5.44
N GLU A 577 -4.16 -12.04 -5.70
CA GLU A 577 -4.52 -10.95 -6.61
C GLU A 577 -4.44 -11.29 -8.11
N GLY A 578 -4.25 -12.58 -8.46
CA GLY A 578 -3.89 -12.99 -9.82
C GLY A 578 -5.04 -13.38 -10.73
N GLY A 579 -6.29 -13.31 -10.25
CA GLY A 579 -7.43 -13.97 -10.87
C GLY A 579 -7.40 -15.50 -10.70
N GLU A 580 -8.36 -16.18 -11.30
CA GLU A 580 -8.43 -17.64 -11.37
C GLU A 580 -9.00 -18.05 -12.72
N GLU A 581 -8.53 -19.17 -13.26
CA GLU A 581 -8.99 -19.67 -14.56
C GLU A 581 -10.46 -20.12 -14.50
N PRO A 582 -11.36 -19.62 -15.38
CA PRO A 582 -12.78 -19.95 -15.36
C PRO A 582 -13.08 -21.44 -15.49
N GLU A 583 -12.18 -22.19 -16.14
CA GLU A 583 -12.29 -23.63 -16.28
C GLU A 583 -12.31 -24.36 -14.92
N ARG A 584 -11.77 -23.74 -13.86
CA ARG A 584 -11.82 -24.25 -12.47
C ARG A 584 -13.19 -24.08 -11.81
N PHE A 585 -14.13 -23.36 -12.41
CA PHE A 585 -15.49 -23.17 -11.86
C PHE A 585 -16.46 -24.24 -12.37
N ASN A 586 -16.17 -24.83 -13.53
CA ASN A 586 -17.02 -25.84 -14.15
C ASN A 586 -17.07 -27.11 -13.29
N PRO A 587 -18.28 -27.67 -13.02
CA PRO A 587 -18.41 -28.98 -12.40
C PRO A 587 -17.68 -30.06 -13.22
N LEU A 588 -17.21 -31.09 -12.52
CA LEU A 588 -16.68 -32.30 -13.15
C LEU A 588 -17.81 -33.07 -13.88
N PRO A 589 -17.50 -34.04 -14.78
CA PRO A 589 -18.52 -34.81 -15.49
C PRO A 589 -19.53 -35.56 -14.62
N ASP A 590 -19.20 -35.82 -13.34
CA ASP A 590 -20.07 -36.45 -12.36
C ASP A 590 -20.95 -35.44 -11.57
N GLY A 591 -20.86 -34.15 -11.90
CA GLY A 591 -21.59 -33.06 -11.27
C GLY A 591 -20.97 -32.54 -9.97
N THR A 592 -19.83 -33.08 -9.52
CA THR A 592 -19.14 -32.57 -8.34
C THR A 592 -18.41 -31.26 -8.63
N ARG A 593 -18.20 -30.45 -7.59
CA ARG A 593 -17.40 -29.21 -7.69
C ARG A 593 -15.96 -29.56 -8.08
N ASN A 594 -15.38 -28.75 -8.96
CA ASN A 594 -13.98 -28.90 -9.34
C ASN A 594 -13.08 -28.70 -8.10
N PRO A 595 -12.23 -29.68 -7.73
CA PRO A 595 -11.38 -29.59 -6.56
C PRO A 595 -10.27 -28.55 -6.69
N GLU A 596 -9.99 -28.06 -7.90
CA GLU A 596 -9.07 -26.96 -8.10
C GLU A 596 -9.71 -25.60 -7.78
N ARG A 597 -11.03 -25.47 -7.63
CA ARG A 597 -11.65 -24.17 -7.36
C ARG A 597 -11.22 -23.60 -6.00
N SER A 598 -10.59 -22.42 -5.97
CA SER A 598 -10.23 -21.78 -4.70
C SER A 598 -11.46 -21.30 -3.93
N ALA A 599 -11.51 -21.50 -2.61
CA ALA A 599 -12.65 -21.10 -1.80
C ALA A 599 -12.71 -19.60 -1.54
N ILE A 600 -11.54 -18.96 -1.38
CA ILE A 600 -11.40 -17.54 -1.14
C ILE A 600 -10.97 -16.84 -2.44
N LYS A 601 -11.75 -15.86 -2.86
CA LYS A 601 -11.51 -15.04 -4.04
C LYS A 601 -11.06 -13.66 -3.59
N GLN A 602 -9.89 -13.20 -4.01
CA GLN A 602 -9.35 -11.90 -3.59
C GLN A 602 -9.72 -10.77 -4.55
N VAL A 603 -10.22 -9.67 -3.99
CA VAL A 603 -10.43 -8.39 -4.66
C VAL A 603 -9.36 -7.43 -4.18
N ALA A 604 -8.40 -7.10 -5.05
CA ALA A 604 -7.27 -6.22 -4.78
C ALA A 604 -7.29 -5.00 -5.73
N SER A 605 -6.47 -3.98 -5.47
CA SER A 605 -6.42 -2.72 -6.22
C SER A 605 -6.27 -2.86 -7.74
N GLY A 606 -5.58 -3.90 -8.24
CA GLY A 606 -5.43 -4.13 -9.68
C GLY A 606 -6.70 -4.68 -10.37
N ARG A 607 -7.67 -5.21 -9.60
CA ARG A 607 -8.88 -5.89 -10.10
C ARG A 607 -8.63 -6.96 -11.17
N PHE A 608 -7.45 -7.59 -11.15
CA PHE A 608 -7.09 -8.60 -12.14
C PHE A 608 -8.02 -9.82 -12.06
N GLY A 609 -8.72 -10.11 -13.16
CA GLY A 609 -9.60 -11.27 -13.28
C GLY A 609 -10.85 -11.23 -12.38
N VAL A 610 -11.24 -10.05 -11.89
CA VAL A 610 -12.41 -9.90 -10.98
C VAL A 610 -13.69 -9.75 -11.81
N THR A 611 -14.22 -10.86 -12.28
CA THR A 611 -15.47 -10.95 -13.06
C THR A 611 -16.69 -11.24 -12.18
N THR A 612 -17.91 -11.02 -12.67
CA THR A 612 -19.12 -11.48 -11.97
C THR A 612 -19.08 -12.99 -11.71
N GLU A 613 -18.67 -13.78 -12.71
CA GLU A 613 -18.52 -15.25 -12.61
C GLU A 613 -17.47 -15.64 -11.55
N TYR A 614 -16.37 -14.91 -11.47
CA TYR A 614 -15.32 -15.09 -10.46
C TYR A 614 -15.87 -14.88 -9.04
N LEU A 615 -16.69 -13.84 -8.84
CA LEU A 615 -17.25 -13.47 -7.55
C LEU A 615 -18.34 -14.43 -7.07
N VAL A 616 -19.23 -14.90 -7.95
CA VAL A 616 -20.29 -15.87 -7.58
C VAL A 616 -19.73 -17.27 -7.25
N ASN A 617 -18.51 -17.58 -7.70
CA ASN A 617 -17.81 -18.82 -7.39
C ASN A 617 -16.98 -18.77 -6.09
N ALA A 618 -17.11 -17.72 -5.29
CA ALA A 618 -16.48 -17.56 -3.97
C ALA A 618 -17.31 -18.16 -2.84
N ASP A 619 -16.65 -18.74 -1.84
CA ASP A 619 -17.26 -18.96 -0.51
C ASP A 619 -16.94 -17.79 0.43
N ASP A 620 -15.71 -17.24 0.33
CA ASP A 620 -15.34 -15.97 0.94
C ASP A 620 -14.74 -15.04 -0.14
N ILE A 621 -15.09 -13.75 -0.09
CA ILE A 621 -14.47 -12.72 -0.93
C ILE A 621 -13.57 -11.86 -0.04
N GLN A 622 -12.27 -11.82 -0.32
CA GLN A 622 -11.31 -11.07 0.48
C GLN A 622 -10.90 -9.76 -0.19
N ILE A 623 -11.29 -8.63 0.39
CA ILE A 623 -10.78 -7.30 0.07
C ILE A 623 -9.35 -7.19 0.63
N LYS A 624 -8.37 -7.00 -0.25
CA LYS A 624 -6.96 -6.90 0.12
C LYS A 624 -6.54 -5.44 0.27
N MET A 625 -6.66 -4.89 1.48
CA MET A 625 -6.14 -3.55 1.77
C MET A 625 -4.61 -3.52 1.75
N ALA A 626 -3.99 -4.51 2.39
CA ALA A 626 -2.54 -4.58 2.49
C ALA A 626 -2.02 -6.03 2.63
N GLN A 627 -0.70 -6.20 2.54
CA GLN A 627 -0.02 -7.44 2.87
C GLN A 627 1.27 -7.15 3.67
N GLY A 628 1.63 -8.02 4.62
CA GLY A 628 2.71 -7.76 5.57
C GLY A 628 4.08 -7.45 4.96
N ALA A 629 4.41 -8.02 3.79
CA ALA A 629 5.70 -7.81 3.13
C ALA A 629 5.85 -6.45 2.40
N LYS A 630 4.75 -5.72 2.23
CA LYS A 630 4.67 -4.41 1.55
C LYS A 630 3.35 -3.70 1.82
N PRO A 631 3.07 -3.35 3.08
CA PRO A 631 1.90 -2.56 3.38
C PRO A 631 2.05 -1.13 2.82
N GLY A 632 0.93 -0.50 2.48
CA GLY A 632 0.88 0.80 1.80
C GLY A 632 1.33 0.79 0.33
N GLU A 633 1.48 -0.40 -0.28
CA GLU A 633 1.93 -0.57 -1.67
C GLU A 633 1.12 -1.62 -2.42
N GLY A 634 1.16 -1.54 -3.76
CA GLY A 634 0.49 -2.46 -4.65
C GLY A 634 1.17 -3.82 -4.86
N GLY A 635 0.40 -4.75 -5.42
CA GLY A 635 0.86 -5.99 -6.02
C GLY A 635 1.99 -5.78 -7.03
N GLN A 636 2.89 -6.76 -7.17
CA GLN A 636 4.00 -6.68 -8.13
C GLN A 636 4.22 -8.05 -8.77
N LEU A 637 4.12 -8.08 -10.10
CA LEU A 637 4.49 -9.24 -10.91
C LEU A 637 5.44 -8.79 -12.03
N PRO A 638 6.72 -9.21 -11.98
CA PRO A 638 7.69 -8.89 -13.03
C PRO A 638 7.22 -9.34 -14.42
N GLY A 639 7.44 -8.51 -15.45
CA GLY A 639 6.91 -8.74 -16.80
C GLY A 639 7.35 -10.05 -17.44
N HIS A 640 8.56 -10.51 -17.15
CA HIS A 640 9.09 -11.80 -17.62
C HIS A 640 8.41 -13.02 -16.96
N LYS A 641 7.47 -12.82 -16.03
CA LYS A 641 6.55 -13.85 -15.49
C LYS A 641 5.14 -13.74 -16.09
N VAL A 642 4.83 -12.68 -16.83
CA VAL A 642 3.53 -12.46 -17.47
C VAL A 642 3.54 -13.14 -18.84
N ASN A 643 3.41 -14.47 -18.83
CA ASN A 643 3.23 -15.24 -20.06
C ASN A 643 1.79 -15.08 -20.59
N GLN A 644 1.49 -15.68 -21.76
CA GLN A 644 0.16 -15.61 -22.38
C GLN A 644 -0.98 -16.11 -21.47
N GLN A 645 -0.75 -17.17 -20.71
CA GLN A 645 -1.75 -17.72 -19.79
C GLN A 645 -2.06 -16.74 -18.66
N ILE A 646 -1.04 -16.16 -18.03
CA ILE A 646 -1.20 -15.15 -16.98
C ILE A 646 -1.88 -13.89 -17.53
N ALA A 647 -1.44 -13.42 -18.70
CA ALA A 647 -2.01 -12.25 -19.37
C ALA A 647 -3.51 -12.43 -19.66
N ARG A 648 -3.91 -13.63 -20.12
CA ARG A 648 -5.32 -14.00 -20.35
C ARG A 648 -6.15 -13.88 -19.07
N VAL A 649 -5.71 -14.52 -17.98
CA VAL A 649 -6.46 -14.53 -16.70
C VAL A 649 -6.57 -13.14 -16.08
N ARG A 650 -5.55 -12.30 -16.29
CA ARG A 650 -5.50 -10.95 -15.72
C ARG A 650 -6.09 -9.88 -16.63
N HIS A 651 -6.49 -10.23 -17.87
CA HIS A 651 -6.89 -9.27 -18.90
C HIS A 651 -5.85 -8.16 -19.07
N SER A 652 -4.60 -8.57 -19.28
CA SER A 652 -3.42 -7.71 -19.41
C SER A 652 -2.56 -8.07 -20.62
N THR A 653 -1.53 -7.27 -20.89
CA THR A 653 -0.60 -7.49 -22.01
C THR A 653 0.52 -8.48 -21.66
N PRO A 654 0.81 -9.52 -22.48
CA PRO A 654 1.94 -10.42 -22.26
C PRO A 654 3.29 -9.68 -22.20
N GLY A 655 4.17 -10.10 -21.29
CA GLY A 655 5.53 -9.54 -21.13
C GLY A 655 5.61 -8.22 -20.36
N VAL A 656 4.49 -7.53 -20.14
CA VAL A 656 4.46 -6.25 -19.42
C VAL A 656 4.43 -6.48 -17.92
N GLY A 657 5.25 -5.73 -17.17
CA GLY A 657 5.26 -5.80 -15.71
C GLY A 657 3.98 -5.24 -15.11
N LEU A 658 3.38 -5.97 -14.16
CA LEU A 658 2.15 -5.55 -13.49
C LEU A 658 2.49 -5.04 -12.09
N ILE A 659 2.41 -3.72 -11.92
CA ILE A 659 2.45 -3.05 -10.61
C ILE A 659 1.05 -2.51 -10.37
N SER A 660 0.35 -3.08 -9.40
CA SER A 660 -0.99 -2.61 -9.04
C SER A 660 -0.90 -1.22 -8.41
N PRO A 661 -1.97 -0.39 -8.51
CA PRO A 661 -2.06 0.82 -7.71
C PRO A 661 -1.90 0.48 -6.21
N PRO A 662 -1.24 1.33 -5.40
CA PRO A 662 -1.24 1.15 -3.95
C PRO A 662 -2.64 1.21 -3.33
N PRO A 663 -3.51 2.18 -3.65
CA PRO A 663 -4.85 2.21 -3.11
C PRO A 663 -5.82 1.37 -3.94
N HIS A 664 -6.91 0.98 -3.30
CA HIS A 664 -8.15 0.72 -4.02
C HIS A 664 -8.75 2.06 -4.42
N HIS A 665 -8.94 2.35 -5.71
CA HIS A 665 -9.50 3.63 -6.16
C HIS A 665 -10.99 3.81 -5.81
N ASP A 666 -11.62 2.77 -5.26
CA ASP A 666 -12.97 2.76 -4.69
C ASP A 666 -12.97 2.62 -3.15
N ILE A 667 -11.83 2.87 -2.48
CA ILE A 667 -11.70 2.91 -1.02
C ILE A 667 -10.76 4.05 -0.62
N TYR A 668 -11.31 5.25 -0.43
CA TYR A 668 -10.56 6.40 0.09
C TYR A 668 -10.91 6.76 1.54
N SER A 669 -11.86 6.01 2.12
CA SER A 669 -12.36 6.19 3.48
C SER A 669 -13.10 4.93 3.96
N ILE A 670 -13.54 4.92 5.22
CA ILE A 670 -14.27 3.78 5.79
C ILE A 670 -15.65 3.59 5.16
N GLU A 671 -16.32 4.67 4.77
CA GLU A 671 -17.61 4.64 4.08
C GLU A 671 -17.48 4.05 2.66
N ASP A 672 -16.35 4.28 1.98
CA ASP A 672 -16.08 3.68 0.68
C ASP A 672 -15.80 2.17 0.81
N LEU A 673 -15.11 1.75 1.89
CA LEU A 673 -14.98 0.32 2.21
C LEU A 673 -16.36 -0.33 2.45
N ALA A 674 -17.22 0.34 3.22
CA ALA A 674 -18.58 -0.14 3.46
C ALA A 674 -19.37 -0.27 2.15
N GLN A 675 -19.15 0.65 1.20
CA GLN A 675 -19.74 0.56 -0.13
C GLN A 675 -19.22 -0.66 -0.91
N LEU A 676 -17.89 -0.92 -0.93
CA LEU A 676 -17.36 -2.11 -1.60
C LEU A 676 -17.85 -3.43 -0.94
N ILE A 677 -17.95 -3.48 0.39
CA ILE A 677 -18.53 -4.63 1.10
C ILE A 677 -19.97 -4.84 0.65
N HIS A 678 -20.77 -3.76 0.60
CA HIS A 678 -22.14 -3.81 0.10
C HIS A 678 -22.19 -4.30 -1.34
N ASP A 679 -21.30 -3.83 -2.22
CA ASP A 679 -21.30 -4.22 -3.61
C ASP A 679 -21.02 -5.72 -3.79
N LEU A 680 -19.97 -6.21 -3.13
CA LEU A 680 -19.57 -7.62 -3.21
C LEU A 680 -20.64 -8.55 -2.63
N LYS A 681 -21.29 -8.13 -1.55
CA LYS A 681 -22.39 -8.89 -0.93
C LYS A 681 -23.64 -8.90 -1.82
N ASN A 682 -23.91 -7.85 -2.58
CA ASN A 682 -24.98 -7.86 -3.58
C ASN A 682 -24.66 -8.80 -4.74
N VAL A 683 -23.42 -8.84 -5.25
CA VAL A 683 -23.03 -9.81 -6.31
C VAL A 683 -23.20 -11.25 -5.83
N ASN A 684 -22.73 -11.56 -4.62
CA ASN A 684 -22.80 -12.89 -4.04
C ASN A 684 -23.30 -12.83 -2.58
N PRO A 685 -24.63 -12.92 -2.37
CA PRO A 685 -25.23 -12.86 -1.04
C PRO A 685 -24.78 -13.99 -0.09
N ASN A 686 -24.30 -15.11 -0.64
CA ASN A 686 -23.90 -16.28 0.13
C ASN A 686 -22.46 -16.21 0.65
N ALA A 687 -21.58 -15.42 0.01
CA ALA A 687 -20.18 -15.35 0.39
C ALA A 687 -19.95 -14.50 1.65
N ARG A 688 -18.98 -14.87 2.49
CA ARG A 688 -18.49 -13.98 3.56
C ARG A 688 -17.57 -12.91 2.97
N ILE A 689 -17.67 -11.68 3.45
CA ILE A 689 -16.75 -10.61 3.06
C ILE A 689 -15.63 -10.48 4.09
N SER A 690 -14.40 -10.69 3.63
CA SER A 690 -13.17 -10.67 4.41
C SER A 690 -12.37 -9.41 4.09
N VAL A 691 -11.84 -8.71 5.09
CA VAL A 691 -10.93 -7.57 4.89
C VAL A 691 -9.55 -7.93 5.42
N LYS A 692 -8.54 -7.90 4.55
CA LYS A 692 -7.15 -8.20 4.91
C LYS A 692 -6.39 -6.92 5.25
N LEU A 693 -6.06 -6.78 6.53
CA LEU A 693 -5.27 -5.70 7.12
C LEU A 693 -3.87 -6.18 7.48
N VAL A 694 -2.98 -5.25 7.77
CA VAL A 694 -1.62 -5.54 8.27
C VAL A 694 -1.47 -4.97 9.67
N SER A 695 -0.80 -5.72 10.53
CA SER A 695 -0.49 -5.33 11.90
C SER A 695 0.35 -4.05 11.90
N GLU A 696 -0.15 -3.03 12.57
CA GLU A 696 0.51 -1.82 13.02
C GLU A 696 -0.25 -1.32 14.26
N VAL A 697 0.33 -0.40 15.02
CA VAL A 697 -0.40 0.19 16.16
C VAL A 697 -1.57 1.00 15.62
N GLY A 698 -2.76 0.79 16.20
CA GLY A 698 -4.00 1.44 15.78
C GLY A 698 -4.88 0.59 14.86
N VAL A 699 -4.38 -0.57 14.39
CA VAL A 699 -5.15 -1.50 13.56
C VAL A 699 -6.44 -1.98 14.25
N GLY A 700 -6.50 -2.01 15.58
CA GLY A 700 -7.71 -2.38 16.31
C GLY A 700 -8.84 -1.37 16.11
N THR A 701 -8.51 -0.08 15.99
CA THR A 701 -9.48 0.97 15.65
C THR A 701 -9.99 0.82 14.23
N VAL A 702 -9.10 0.53 13.29
CA VAL A 702 -9.46 0.23 11.90
C VAL A 702 -10.37 -1.00 11.82
N ALA A 703 -10.04 -2.07 12.53
CA ALA A 703 -10.84 -3.30 12.57
C ALA A 703 -12.24 -3.08 13.17
N ALA A 704 -12.38 -2.19 14.17
CA ALA A 704 -13.69 -1.78 14.66
C ALA A 704 -14.51 -1.04 13.60
N GLY A 705 -13.87 -0.18 12.80
CA GLY A 705 -14.47 0.43 11.61
C GLY A 705 -14.91 -0.62 10.59
N VAL A 706 -14.03 -1.59 10.28
CA VAL A 706 -14.30 -2.70 9.34
C VAL A 706 -15.52 -3.54 9.77
N SER A 707 -15.66 -3.85 11.06
CA SER A 707 -16.85 -4.53 11.57
C SER A 707 -18.11 -3.66 11.45
N LYS A 708 -18.03 -2.36 11.74
CA LYS A 708 -19.15 -1.42 11.53
C LYS A 708 -19.51 -1.24 10.05
N ALA A 709 -18.55 -1.43 9.15
CA ALA A 709 -18.73 -1.48 7.71
C ALA A 709 -19.31 -2.83 7.23
N HIS A 710 -19.75 -3.70 8.16
CA HIS A 710 -20.43 -4.97 7.92
C HIS A 710 -19.55 -6.11 7.37
N ALA A 711 -18.22 -6.05 7.52
CA ALA A 711 -17.39 -7.19 7.16
C ALA A 711 -17.68 -8.41 8.06
N ASP A 712 -17.79 -9.59 7.45
CA ASP A 712 -17.99 -10.87 8.16
C ASP A 712 -16.69 -11.41 8.77
N HIS A 713 -15.55 -11.01 8.20
CA HIS A 713 -14.23 -11.54 8.56
C HIS A 713 -13.14 -10.46 8.41
N VAL A 714 -12.13 -10.48 9.27
CA VAL A 714 -10.92 -9.64 9.18
C VAL A 714 -9.65 -10.49 9.34
N THR A 715 -8.68 -10.34 8.45
CA THR A 715 -7.35 -10.95 8.58
C THR A 715 -6.36 -9.91 9.08
N ILE A 716 -5.63 -10.20 10.15
CA ILE A 716 -4.50 -9.41 10.64
C ILE A 716 -3.19 -10.10 10.22
N SER A 717 -2.48 -9.51 9.27
CA SER A 717 -1.22 -10.01 8.76
C SER A 717 0.00 -9.43 9.48
N GLY A 718 0.94 -10.28 9.88
CA GLY A 718 2.24 -9.85 10.39
C GLY A 718 3.21 -9.42 9.30
N TYR A 719 4.17 -8.56 9.64
CA TYR A 719 5.26 -8.11 8.74
C TYR A 719 6.08 -9.28 8.16
N ASP A 720 6.12 -10.41 8.85
CA ASP A 720 6.85 -11.63 8.47
C ASP A 720 6.12 -12.47 7.39
N GLY A 721 4.99 -11.97 6.86
CA GLY A 721 4.30 -12.54 5.71
C GLY A 721 5.17 -12.62 4.44
N GLY A 722 4.95 -13.66 3.62
CA GLY A 722 5.71 -13.88 2.38
C GLY A 722 5.27 -13.00 1.21
N THR A 723 6.14 -12.85 0.21
CA THR A 723 5.82 -12.19 -1.08
C THR A 723 6.60 -12.81 -2.25
N GLY A 724 6.02 -12.76 -3.45
CA GLY A 724 6.71 -13.13 -4.68
C GLY A 724 7.70 -12.06 -5.17
N ALA A 725 7.35 -10.78 -4.97
CA ALA A 725 8.16 -9.62 -5.33
C ALA A 725 7.76 -8.41 -4.47
N SER A 726 8.75 -7.74 -3.87
CA SER A 726 8.58 -6.53 -3.06
C SER A 726 9.91 -5.78 -2.94
N PRO A 727 9.91 -4.44 -2.81
CA PRO A 727 11.11 -3.71 -2.40
C PRO A 727 11.68 -4.25 -1.09
N LEU A 728 13.00 -4.37 -1.00
CA LEU A 728 13.67 -4.88 0.19
C LEU A 728 13.39 -4.01 1.43
N THR A 729 13.29 -2.69 1.23
CA THR A 729 12.92 -1.73 2.28
C THR A 729 11.60 -2.12 2.95
N SER A 730 10.59 -2.47 2.16
CA SER A 730 9.25 -2.75 2.68
C SER A 730 9.18 -4.11 3.38
N ILE A 731 9.89 -5.13 2.89
CA ILE A 731 9.99 -6.44 3.55
C ILE A 731 10.57 -6.31 4.97
N LYS A 732 11.51 -5.38 5.18
CA LYS A 732 12.23 -5.25 6.45
C LYS A 732 11.64 -4.24 7.43
N HIS A 733 11.07 -3.15 6.91
CA HIS A 733 10.80 -1.98 7.71
C HIS A 733 9.34 -1.57 7.80
N ALA A 734 8.42 -2.22 7.10
CA ALA A 734 7.01 -1.82 7.11
C ALA A 734 6.14 -2.90 7.76
N GLY A 735 5.21 -2.49 8.62
CA GLY A 735 4.38 -3.40 9.42
C GLY A 735 5.04 -3.91 10.71
N SER A 736 4.19 -4.40 11.59
CA SER A 736 4.50 -4.93 12.91
C SER A 736 4.26 -6.44 13.01
N PRO A 737 4.82 -7.12 14.03
CA PRO A 737 4.48 -8.51 14.35
C PRO A 737 2.97 -8.69 14.52
N TRP A 738 2.41 -9.82 14.04
CA TRP A 738 0.97 -10.05 14.13
C TRP A 738 0.49 -10.19 15.58
N GLU A 739 1.36 -10.60 16.50
CA GLU A 739 1.03 -10.71 17.92
C GLU A 739 0.45 -9.38 18.44
N ILE A 740 1.07 -8.26 18.06
CA ILE A 740 0.67 -6.88 18.42
C ILE A 740 -0.72 -6.56 17.89
N GLY A 741 -0.88 -6.56 16.56
CA GLY A 741 -2.12 -6.16 15.91
C GLY A 741 -3.29 -7.11 16.21
N LEU A 742 -3.02 -8.41 16.38
CA LEU A 742 -4.06 -9.39 16.70
C LEU A 742 -4.64 -9.15 18.10
N ALA A 743 -3.78 -8.97 19.11
CA ALA A 743 -4.22 -8.69 20.46
C ALA A 743 -4.96 -7.34 20.53
N GLU A 744 -4.45 -6.30 19.88
CA GLU A 744 -5.11 -4.98 19.82
C GLU A 744 -6.49 -5.08 19.16
N THR A 745 -6.58 -5.81 18.03
CA THR A 745 -7.84 -6.04 17.31
C THR A 745 -8.85 -6.77 18.18
N HIS A 746 -8.44 -7.87 18.82
CA HIS A 746 -9.31 -8.65 19.69
C HIS A 746 -9.82 -7.80 20.86
N GLN A 747 -8.92 -7.13 21.59
CA GLN A 747 -9.26 -6.28 22.73
C GLN A 747 -10.21 -5.16 22.31
N THR A 748 -9.92 -4.45 21.21
CA THR A 748 -10.75 -3.33 20.75
C THR A 748 -12.14 -3.77 20.32
N LEU A 749 -12.27 -4.89 19.60
CA LEU A 749 -13.56 -5.42 19.17
C LEU A 749 -14.43 -5.88 20.36
N VAL A 750 -13.83 -6.49 21.39
CA VAL A 750 -14.53 -6.89 22.61
C VAL A 750 -15.02 -5.66 23.37
N LEU A 751 -14.14 -4.68 23.60
CA LEU A 751 -14.47 -3.43 24.29
C LEU A 751 -15.60 -2.64 23.62
N ASN A 752 -15.72 -2.74 22.29
CA ASN A 752 -16.77 -2.08 21.50
C ASN A 752 -18.01 -2.96 21.26
N LYS A 753 -18.07 -4.18 21.82
CA LYS A 753 -19.17 -5.15 21.61
C LYS A 753 -19.41 -5.51 20.13
N LEU A 754 -18.33 -5.57 19.36
CA LEU A 754 -18.34 -5.91 17.93
C LEU A 754 -17.83 -7.33 17.63
N ARG A 755 -17.08 -7.92 18.58
CA ARG A 755 -16.35 -9.17 18.39
C ARG A 755 -17.22 -10.37 17.98
N GLY A 756 -18.47 -10.43 18.42
CA GLY A 756 -19.40 -11.52 18.12
C GLY A 756 -19.72 -11.67 16.64
N ARG A 757 -19.72 -10.56 15.87
CA ARG A 757 -20.23 -10.49 14.49
C ARG A 757 -19.16 -10.68 13.42
N ILE A 758 -17.88 -10.67 13.81
CA ILE A 758 -16.76 -10.72 12.86
C ILE A 758 -15.77 -11.81 13.27
N ALA A 759 -15.40 -12.67 12.31
CA ALA A 759 -14.34 -13.64 12.47
C ALA A 759 -12.96 -12.97 12.34
N VAL A 760 -12.03 -13.25 13.25
CA VAL A 760 -10.67 -12.70 13.23
C VAL A 760 -9.70 -13.78 12.83
N GLN A 761 -8.94 -13.57 11.75
CA GLN A 761 -7.89 -14.47 11.30
C GLN A 761 -6.52 -13.86 11.52
N ALA A 762 -5.54 -14.68 11.89
CA ALA A 762 -4.13 -14.28 11.94
C ALA A 762 -3.33 -14.97 10.84
N ASP A 763 -2.45 -14.23 10.15
CA ASP A 763 -1.40 -14.81 9.31
C ASP A 763 -0.07 -14.05 9.49
N GLY A 764 1.02 -14.61 8.95
CA GLY A 764 2.37 -14.08 9.13
C GLY A 764 3.26 -15.09 9.86
N GLY A 765 4.14 -15.75 9.12
CA GLY A 765 5.10 -16.70 9.70
C GLY A 765 4.51 -17.82 10.58
N MET A 766 3.29 -18.29 10.32
CA MET A 766 2.69 -19.46 10.99
C MET A 766 3.36 -20.76 10.51
N ARG A 767 3.93 -21.53 11.44
CA ARG A 767 4.81 -22.68 11.12
C ARG A 767 4.46 -23.98 11.82
N THR A 768 3.93 -23.91 13.05
CA THR A 768 3.69 -25.05 13.93
C THR A 768 2.32 -24.97 14.62
N GLY A 769 1.87 -26.06 15.24
CA GLY A 769 0.66 -26.08 16.08
C GLY A 769 0.79 -25.16 17.29
N ARG A 770 2.01 -24.94 17.78
CA ARG A 770 2.29 -23.93 18.81
C ARG A 770 1.92 -22.50 18.37
N ASP A 771 2.35 -22.06 17.18
CA ASP A 771 2.01 -20.73 16.65
C ASP A 771 0.49 -20.52 16.59
N VAL A 772 -0.20 -21.55 16.10
CA VAL A 772 -1.66 -21.62 15.92
C VAL A 772 -2.41 -21.48 17.25
N VAL A 773 -1.95 -22.17 18.29
CA VAL A 773 -2.54 -22.07 19.63
C VAL A 773 -2.29 -20.69 20.26
N ILE A 774 -1.09 -20.12 20.10
CA ILE A 774 -0.82 -18.74 20.58
C ILE A 774 -1.75 -17.74 19.90
N ALA A 775 -1.92 -17.84 18.58
CA ALA A 775 -2.82 -16.96 17.84
C ALA A 775 -4.27 -17.07 18.34
N ALA A 776 -4.75 -18.29 18.61
CA ALA A 776 -6.07 -18.49 19.19
C ALA A 776 -6.21 -17.82 20.56
N LEU A 777 -5.25 -18.04 21.46
CA LEU A 777 -5.23 -17.43 22.80
C LEU A 777 -5.18 -15.90 22.75
N LEU A 778 -4.56 -15.32 21.72
CA LEU A 778 -4.55 -13.86 21.48
C LEU A 778 -5.82 -13.35 20.78
N GLY A 779 -6.69 -14.22 20.28
CA GLY A 779 -8.03 -13.86 19.82
C GLY A 779 -8.44 -14.33 18.42
N ALA A 780 -7.63 -15.13 17.72
CA ALA A 780 -7.94 -15.60 16.36
C ALA A 780 -8.95 -16.77 16.33
N ASP A 781 -9.97 -16.65 15.47
CA ASP A 781 -10.92 -17.73 15.12
C ASP A 781 -10.36 -18.64 14.02
N GLU A 782 -9.60 -18.07 13.08
CA GLU A 782 -9.07 -18.76 11.90
C GLU A 782 -7.56 -18.45 11.72
N ILE A 783 -6.82 -19.31 11.00
CA ILE A 783 -5.37 -19.15 10.81
C ILE A 783 -4.98 -19.28 9.33
N GLY A 784 -4.19 -18.32 8.84
CA GLY A 784 -3.65 -18.31 7.49
C GLY A 784 -2.20 -18.79 7.39
N PHE A 785 -1.90 -19.60 6.38
CA PHE A 785 -0.56 -20.16 6.13
C PHE A 785 -0.14 -19.97 4.68
N ALA A 786 1.02 -19.34 4.44
CA ALA A 786 1.54 -19.17 3.09
C ALA A 786 2.84 -19.96 2.88
N THR A 787 3.91 -19.55 3.57
CA THR A 787 5.26 -20.07 3.32
C THR A 787 5.44 -21.54 3.72
N ALA A 788 4.91 -21.98 4.86
CA ALA A 788 5.08 -23.37 5.31
C ALA A 788 4.42 -24.40 4.35
N PRO A 789 3.19 -24.19 3.83
CA PRO A 789 2.62 -25.00 2.76
C PRO A 789 3.48 -25.04 1.48
N LEU A 790 4.04 -23.90 1.04
CA LEU A 790 4.97 -23.89 -0.10
C LEU A 790 6.24 -24.70 0.17
N ILE A 791 6.72 -24.72 1.41
CA ILE A 791 7.87 -25.56 1.81
C ILE A 791 7.47 -27.03 1.79
N ALA A 792 6.28 -27.38 2.25
CA ALA A 792 5.73 -28.74 2.15
C ALA A 792 5.62 -29.20 0.68
N GLU A 793 5.32 -28.29 -0.25
CA GLU A 793 5.33 -28.56 -1.70
C GLU A 793 6.75 -28.70 -2.29
N GLY A 794 7.78 -28.18 -1.63
CA GLY A 794 9.18 -28.34 -2.05
C GLY A 794 10.04 -27.08 -2.04
N CYS A 795 9.55 -25.92 -1.56
CA CYS A 795 10.30 -24.67 -1.56
C CYS A 795 11.61 -24.81 -0.75
N LEU A 796 12.71 -24.29 -1.32
CA LEU A 796 14.05 -24.33 -0.73
C LEU A 796 14.49 -23.00 -0.08
N MET A 797 13.57 -22.02 0.02
CA MET A 797 13.86 -20.68 0.57
C MET A 797 15.03 -19.95 -0.11
N MET A 798 15.21 -20.10 -1.43
CA MET A 798 16.28 -19.41 -2.18
C MET A 798 16.08 -17.89 -2.34
N ARG A 799 14.87 -17.38 -2.09
CA ARG A 799 14.51 -15.94 -2.20
C ARG A 799 14.74 -15.34 -3.61
N LYS A 800 14.50 -16.13 -4.66
CA LYS A 800 14.58 -15.73 -6.07
C LYS A 800 13.23 -15.77 -6.79
N CYS A 801 12.13 -15.63 -6.04
CA CYS A 801 10.77 -15.78 -6.57
C CYS A 801 10.44 -14.73 -7.65
N HIS A 802 11.02 -13.55 -7.51
CA HIS A 802 10.90 -12.40 -8.42
C HIS A 802 11.72 -12.54 -9.71
N LEU A 803 12.69 -13.47 -9.78
CA LEU A 803 13.58 -13.63 -10.94
C LEU A 803 13.09 -14.67 -11.95
N ASN A 804 11.97 -15.34 -11.66
CA ASN A 804 11.46 -16.47 -12.45
C ASN A 804 12.37 -17.70 -12.51
N THR A 805 13.44 -17.76 -11.71
CA THR A 805 14.44 -18.85 -11.73
C THR A 805 14.26 -19.84 -10.58
N CYS A 806 13.02 -20.19 -10.22
CA CYS A 806 12.76 -21.13 -9.12
C CYS A 806 13.25 -22.55 -9.50
N PRO A 807 14.21 -23.16 -8.78
CA PRO A 807 14.80 -24.43 -9.20
C PRO A 807 13.89 -25.65 -9.03
N VAL A 808 12.77 -25.48 -8.32
CA VAL A 808 11.82 -26.54 -7.92
C VAL A 808 10.41 -26.31 -8.47
N GLY A 809 10.26 -25.43 -9.46
CA GLY A 809 8.98 -25.26 -10.17
C GLY A 809 7.85 -24.58 -9.40
N ILE A 810 8.12 -23.97 -8.23
CA ILE A 810 7.08 -23.31 -7.41
C ILE A 810 6.86 -21.86 -7.84
N ALA A 811 7.86 -21.00 -7.72
CA ALA A 811 7.71 -19.56 -7.96
C ALA A 811 8.22 -19.14 -9.34
N THR A 812 7.78 -19.83 -10.39
CA THR A 812 8.23 -19.63 -11.77
C THR A 812 7.13 -19.93 -12.78
N GLN A 813 7.15 -19.20 -13.90
CA GLN A 813 6.32 -19.41 -15.09
C GLN A 813 7.14 -19.98 -16.25
N ASP A 814 8.44 -20.25 -16.06
CA ASP A 814 9.28 -20.94 -17.02
C ASP A 814 8.85 -22.41 -17.17
N PRO A 815 8.47 -22.87 -18.38
CA PRO A 815 7.98 -24.23 -18.59
C PRO A 815 8.99 -25.33 -18.21
N GLU A 816 10.29 -25.13 -18.41
CA GLU A 816 11.32 -26.12 -18.09
C GLU A 816 11.56 -26.22 -16.58
N LEU A 817 11.48 -25.09 -15.87
CA LEU A 817 11.57 -25.08 -14.41
C LEU A 817 10.30 -25.62 -13.75
N ARG A 818 9.10 -25.36 -14.32
CA ARG A 818 7.82 -25.91 -13.84
C ARG A 818 7.79 -27.45 -13.86
N LYS A 819 8.41 -28.09 -14.86
CA LYS A 819 8.56 -29.57 -14.91
C LYS A 819 9.29 -30.16 -13.70
N ARG A 820 9.99 -29.34 -12.90
CA ARG A 820 10.70 -29.77 -11.68
C ARG A 820 9.82 -29.73 -10.44
N PHE A 821 8.56 -29.29 -10.55
CA PHE A 821 7.61 -29.32 -9.45
C PHE A 821 7.29 -30.77 -9.06
N THR A 822 7.42 -31.08 -7.77
CA THR A 822 7.20 -32.43 -7.21
C THR A 822 6.25 -32.42 -6.00
N GLY A 823 5.63 -31.26 -5.72
CA GLY A 823 4.61 -31.14 -4.68
C GLY A 823 3.37 -31.95 -5.04
N THR A 824 2.68 -32.48 -4.03
CA THR A 824 1.41 -33.18 -4.19
C THR A 824 0.41 -32.65 -3.16
N PRO A 825 -0.91 -32.77 -3.41
CA PRO A 825 -1.91 -32.37 -2.43
C PRO A 825 -1.73 -33.10 -1.09
N ASP A 826 -1.30 -34.37 -1.12
CA ASP A 826 -1.10 -35.18 0.08
C ASP A 826 -0.01 -34.61 1.00
N HIS A 827 1.06 -34.02 0.45
CA HIS A 827 2.08 -33.34 1.27
C HIS A 827 1.49 -32.16 2.06
N VAL A 828 0.61 -31.39 1.43
CA VAL A 828 -0.04 -30.22 2.04
C VAL A 828 -1.08 -30.68 3.06
N VAL A 829 -1.86 -31.72 2.73
CA VAL A 829 -2.81 -32.36 3.65
C VAL A 829 -2.11 -32.86 4.91
N ASN A 830 -1.01 -33.61 4.76
CA ASN A 830 -0.22 -34.13 5.88
C ASN A 830 0.29 -32.98 6.77
N PHE A 831 0.81 -31.91 6.17
CA PHE A 831 1.25 -30.73 6.92
C PHE A 831 0.15 -30.16 7.81
N PHE A 832 -1.04 -29.91 7.26
CA PHE A 832 -2.14 -29.32 8.04
C PHE A 832 -2.65 -30.26 9.13
N PHE A 833 -2.71 -31.57 8.87
CA PHE A 833 -3.07 -32.55 9.89
C PHE A 833 -2.03 -32.64 11.00
N PHE A 834 -0.73 -32.53 10.69
CA PHE A 834 0.30 -32.48 11.72
C PHE A 834 0.18 -31.25 12.62
N VAL A 835 -0.01 -30.07 12.01
CA VAL A 835 -0.22 -28.82 12.74
C VAL A 835 -1.49 -28.90 13.62
N ALA A 836 -2.58 -29.43 13.08
CA ALA A 836 -3.84 -29.59 13.81
C ALA A 836 -3.73 -30.59 14.97
N GLU A 837 -3.02 -31.71 14.78
CA GLU A 837 -2.82 -32.71 15.83
C GLU A 837 -1.87 -32.21 16.92
N GLU A 838 -0.86 -31.39 16.57
CA GLU A 838 -0.04 -30.67 17.57
C GLU A 838 -0.90 -29.68 18.36
N ALA A 839 -1.73 -28.88 17.68
CA ALA A 839 -2.65 -27.95 18.32
C ALA A 839 -3.63 -28.68 19.26
N ARG A 840 -4.19 -29.82 18.82
CA ARG A 840 -5.10 -30.66 19.62
C ARG A 840 -4.45 -31.15 20.91
N ARG A 841 -3.18 -31.56 20.87
CA ARG A 841 -2.41 -31.98 22.06
C ARG A 841 -2.20 -30.82 23.03
N LEU A 842 -1.87 -29.64 22.51
CA LEU A 842 -1.72 -28.41 23.30
C LEU A 842 -3.06 -27.95 23.91
N MET A 843 -4.17 -28.06 23.18
CA MET A 843 -5.52 -27.80 23.70
C MET A 843 -5.84 -28.71 24.89
N ALA A 844 -5.52 -30.01 24.80
CA ALA A 844 -5.70 -30.95 25.91
C ALA A 844 -4.87 -30.56 27.15
N GLU A 845 -3.61 -30.18 26.95
CA GLU A 845 -2.72 -29.69 28.03
C GLU A 845 -3.25 -28.40 28.69
N LEU A 846 -3.78 -27.49 27.88
CA LEU A 846 -4.33 -26.20 28.32
C LEU A 846 -5.76 -26.30 28.88
N GLY A 847 -6.42 -27.45 28.74
CA GLY A 847 -7.74 -27.72 29.30
C GLY A 847 -8.94 -27.29 28.44
N PHE A 848 -8.77 -27.16 27.12
CA PHE A 848 -9.82 -26.73 26.19
C PHE A 848 -10.35 -27.90 25.35
N ARG A 849 -11.67 -28.08 25.30
CA ARG A 849 -12.33 -29.12 24.48
C ARG A 849 -12.56 -28.68 23.06
N THR A 850 -12.87 -27.39 22.89
CA THR A 850 -13.15 -26.78 21.59
C THR A 850 -12.29 -25.54 21.37
N TRP A 851 -12.06 -25.21 20.11
CA TRP A 851 -11.32 -24.03 19.68
C TRP A 851 -11.93 -22.75 20.25
N SER A 852 -13.26 -22.64 20.22
CA SER A 852 -13.98 -21.46 20.71
C SER A 852 -13.75 -21.20 22.21
N GLU A 853 -13.56 -22.25 23.02
CA GLU A 853 -13.20 -22.08 24.45
C GLU A 853 -11.80 -21.45 24.62
N MET A 854 -10.90 -21.66 23.66
CA MET A 854 -9.51 -21.20 23.68
C MET A 854 -9.37 -19.74 23.18
N VAL A 855 -10.26 -19.27 22.30
CA VAL A 855 -10.15 -17.94 21.69
C VAL A 855 -10.15 -16.83 22.74
N GLY A 856 -9.12 -15.98 22.72
CA GLY A 856 -8.99 -14.82 23.62
C GLY A 856 -8.56 -15.13 25.05
N GLN A 857 -8.24 -16.39 25.38
CA GLN A 857 -7.77 -16.81 26.71
C GLN A 857 -6.29 -16.47 26.95
N SER A 858 -5.91 -15.22 26.69
CA SER A 858 -4.53 -14.71 26.79
C SER A 858 -3.90 -14.89 28.17
N ASP A 859 -4.71 -15.08 29.21
CA ASP A 859 -4.26 -15.41 30.58
C ASP A 859 -3.51 -16.75 30.68
N ARG A 860 -3.68 -17.66 29.70
CA ARG A 860 -2.92 -18.91 29.56
C ARG A 860 -1.51 -18.74 29.03
N LEU A 861 -1.08 -17.51 28.73
CA LEU A 861 0.29 -17.18 28.35
C LEU A 861 1.05 -16.58 29.54
N ASP A 862 2.33 -16.97 29.68
CA ASP A 862 3.29 -16.41 30.64
C ASP A 862 4.59 -15.98 29.92
N MET A 863 5.43 -15.21 30.59
CA MET A 863 6.69 -14.66 30.05
C MET A 863 7.91 -14.94 30.94
N ARG A 864 7.74 -15.69 32.04
CA ARG A 864 8.74 -15.82 33.13
C ARG A 864 10.17 -16.22 32.70
N LYS A 865 10.39 -16.83 31.53
CA LYS A 865 11.74 -17.20 31.04
C LYS A 865 12.44 -16.14 30.15
N ALA A 866 11.72 -15.16 29.61
CA ALA A 866 12.27 -14.12 28.72
C ALA A 866 13.30 -13.19 29.38
N ILE A 867 13.34 -13.16 30.72
CA ILE A 867 14.12 -12.23 31.55
C ILE A 867 15.65 -12.43 31.44
N ASN A 868 16.13 -13.56 30.90
CA ASN A 868 17.56 -13.92 30.92
C ASN A 868 18.41 -13.35 29.75
N HIS A 869 17.82 -12.84 28.66
CA HIS A 869 18.57 -12.29 27.53
C HIS A 869 18.94 -10.81 27.74
N TRP A 870 20.17 -10.40 27.38
CA TRP A 870 20.73 -9.10 27.77
C TRP A 870 19.97 -7.88 27.20
N LYS A 871 19.45 -7.94 25.97
CA LYS A 871 18.52 -6.93 25.42
C LYS A 871 17.05 -7.19 25.76
N ALA A 872 16.72 -8.43 26.14
CA ALA A 872 15.34 -8.80 26.48
C ALA A 872 14.99 -8.46 27.94
N LYS A 873 16.01 -8.15 28.75
CA LYS A 873 15.85 -7.73 30.13
C LYS A 873 15.12 -6.38 30.16
N GLY A 874 13.83 -6.42 30.47
CA GLY A 874 12.96 -5.25 30.45
C GLY A 874 11.84 -5.33 29.41
N LEU A 875 11.79 -6.38 28.57
CA LEU A 875 10.62 -6.63 27.74
C LEU A 875 9.40 -6.92 28.63
N ASP A 876 8.35 -6.12 28.45
CA ASP A 876 7.05 -6.30 29.09
C ASP A 876 5.95 -6.31 28.02
N TYR A 877 5.20 -7.41 27.98
CA TYR A 877 4.06 -7.59 27.10
C TYR A 877 2.74 -7.63 27.87
N SER A 878 2.71 -7.14 29.11
CA SER A 878 1.51 -7.09 29.95
C SER A 878 0.32 -6.42 29.24
N ARG A 879 0.58 -5.39 28.42
CA ARG A 879 -0.43 -4.72 27.57
C ARG A 879 -1.01 -5.67 26.52
N LEU A 880 -0.16 -6.50 25.92
CA LEU A 880 -0.55 -7.46 24.88
C LEU A 880 -1.35 -8.63 25.45
N LEU A 881 -0.89 -9.18 26.58
CA LEU A 881 -1.48 -10.35 27.23
C LEU A 881 -2.66 -9.98 28.14
N LYS A 882 -3.11 -8.72 28.10
CA LYS A 882 -4.26 -8.27 28.87
C LYS A 882 -5.52 -8.89 28.27
N LYS A 883 -6.18 -9.74 29.06
CA LYS A 883 -7.52 -10.22 28.75
C LYS A 883 -8.53 -9.06 28.88
N PRO A 884 -9.34 -8.78 27.85
CA PRO A 884 -10.39 -7.77 27.95
C PRO A 884 -11.46 -8.21 28.97
N GLU A 885 -11.98 -7.26 29.74
CA GLU A 885 -13.11 -7.51 30.64
C GLU A 885 -14.39 -7.59 29.82
N ALA A 886 -15.02 -8.76 29.78
CA ALA A 886 -16.28 -9.01 29.09
C ALA A 886 -17.30 -9.59 30.08
N THR A 887 -18.50 -9.01 30.11
CA THR A 887 -19.66 -9.59 30.81
C THR A 887 -20.23 -10.76 30.01
N ASP A 888 -21.07 -11.60 30.63
CA ASP A 888 -21.63 -12.79 29.97
C ASP A 888 -22.42 -12.49 28.68
N ASP A 889 -22.90 -11.25 28.48
CA ASP A 889 -23.57 -10.77 27.27
C ASP A 889 -22.63 -10.30 26.15
N VAL A 890 -21.32 -10.22 26.40
CA VAL A 890 -20.33 -9.75 25.42
C VAL A 890 -19.57 -10.93 24.84
N ALA A 891 -19.78 -11.19 23.55
CA ALA A 891 -19.05 -12.21 22.82
C ALA A 891 -17.54 -11.92 22.75
N ILE A 892 -16.72 -12.95 22.95
CA ILE A 892 -15.25 -12.88 22.85
C ILE A 892 -14.70 -13.54 21.58
N TYR A 893 -15.53 -14.32 20.89
CA TYR A 893 -15.22 -14.97 19.62
C TYR A 893 -16.38 -14.80 18.65
N ASN A 894 -16.21 -15.17 17.37
CA ASN A 894 -17.28 -15.05 16.39
C ASN A 894 -18.38 -16.10 16.63
N CYS A 895 -19.58 -15.64 16.97
CA CYS A 895 -20.75 -16.48 17.26
C CYS A 895 -22.07 -15.93 16.69
N GLU A 896 -22.01 -14.78 16.01
CA GLU A 896 -23.14 -14.09 15.38
C GLU A 896 -22.85 -13.88 13.88
N GLY A 897 -23.91 -13.76 13.08
CA GLY A 897 -23.82 -13.31 11.69
C GLY A 897 -23.96 -11.80 11.58
N GLN A 898 -23.46 -11.22 10.48
CA GLN A 898 -23.71 -9.83 10.13
C GLN A 898 -25.04 -9.67 9.38
N ASP A 899 -25.82 -8.67 9.77
CA ASP A 899 -26.89 -8.13 8.92
C ASP A 899 -26.29 -7.17 7.89
N HIS A 900 -26.45 -7.48 6.61
CA HIS A 900 -25.96 -6.69 5.47
C HIS A 900 -27.03 -5.79 4.85
N GLY A 901 -28.26 -5.82 5.37
CA GLY A 901 -29.38 -5.00 4.88
C GLY A 901 -29.85 -5.34 3.46
N LEU A 902 -29.51 -6.52 2.95
CA LEU A 902 -29.80 -6.93 1.55
C LEU A 902 -31.30 -7.04 1.25
N ASP A 903 -32.15 -7.23 2.27
CA ASP A 903 -33.61 -7.28 2.09
C ASP A 903 -34.19 -5.97 1.53
N LYS A 904 -33.45 -4.86 1.63
CA LYS A 904 -33.84 -3.54 1.12
C LYS A 904 -33.36 -3.28 -0.32
N ALA A 905 -32.59 -4.20 -0.91
CA ALA A 905 -32.06 -4.03 -2.26
C ALA A 905 -33.21 -4.04 -3.28
N ILE A 906 -33.28 -3.00 -4.11
CA ILE A 906 -34.29 -2.88 -5.17
C ILE A 906 -34.17 -3.99 -6.23
N ASP A 907 -32.98 -4.59 -6.35
CA ASP A 907 -32.70 -5.74 -7.20
C ASP A 907 -33.59 -6.96 -6.94
N HIS A 908 -34.18 -7.11 -5.75
CA HIS A 908 -35.16 -8.18 -5.52
C HIS A 908 -36.37 -8.06 -6.46
N GLU A 909 -36.81 -6.83 -6.75
CA GLU A 909 -37.88 -6.58 -7.70
C GLU A 909 -37.40 -6.80 -9.14
N LEU A 910 -36.15 -6.40 -9.47
CA LEU A 910 -35.55 -6.68 -10.78
C LEU A 910 -35.47 -8.19 -11.06
N ILE A 911 -34.98 -8.98 -10.10
CA ILE A 911 -34.86 -10.43 -10.19
C ILE A 911 -36.23 -11.07 -10.40
N LYS A 912 -37.23 -10.64 -9.62
CA LYS A 912 -38.60 -11.15 -9.73
C LYS A 912 -39.20 -10.90 -11.11
N GLN A 913 -39.00 -9.73 -11.68
CA GLN A 913 -39.47 -9.41 -13.04
C GLN A 913 -38.64 -10.10 -14.14
N ALA A 914 -37.33 -10.29 -13.89
CA ALA A 914 -36.40 -10.93 -14.83
C ALA A 914 -36.38 -12.46 -14.75
N GLN A 915 -37.18 -13.09 -13.90
CA GLN A 915 -37.21 -14.56 -13.74
C GLN A 915 -37.36 -15.32 -15.08
N PRO A 916 -38.22 -14.92 -16.04
CA PRO A 916 -38.33 -15.61 -17.33
C PRO A 916 -37.03 -15.55 -18.16
N ALA A 917 -36.32 -14.42 -18.09
CA ALA A 917 -35.03 -14.22 -18.76
C ALA A 917 -33.94 -15.09 -18.13
N ILE A 918 -33.84 -15.08 -16.80
CA ILE A 918 -32.86 -15.90 -16.06
C ILE A 918 -33.13 -17.39 -16.32
N GLU A 919 -34.40 -17.81 -16.31
CA GLU A 919 -34.75 -19.21 -16.42
C GLU A 919 -34.58 -19.81 -17.81
N SER A 920 -35.06 -19.07 -18.81
CA SER A 920 -35.29 -19.58 -20.17
C SER A 920 -34.75 -18.69 -21.29
N GLY A 921 -34.09 -17.58 -20.96
CA GLY A 921 -33.56 -16.62 -21.94
C GLY A 921 -34.63 -15.79 -22.65
N GLN A 922 -35.83 -15.68 -22.08
CA GLN A 922 -36.89 -14.86 -22.67
C GLN A 922 -36.63 -13.37 -22.45
N PRO A 923 -36.73 -12.52 -23.50
CA PRO A 923 -36.56 -11.09 -23.34
C PRO A 923 -37.61 -10.45 -22.40
N VAL A 924 -37.16 -9.57 -21.52
CA VAL A 924 -37.99 -8.81 -20.57
C VAL A 924 -37.64 -7.32 -20.61
N LYS A 925 -38.64 -6.48 -20.35
CA LYS A 925 -38.48 -5.03 -20.21
C LYS A 925 -39.02 -4.59 -18.86
N ILE A 926 -38.26 -3.77 -18.14
CA ILE A 926 -38.56 -3.31 -16.79
C ILE A 926 -38.44 -1.79 -16.76
N ASP A 927 -39.49 -1.09 -16.31
CA ASP A 927 -39.48 0.35 -16.06
C ASP A 927 -39.47 0.60 -14.54
N ILE A 928 -38.57 1.46 -14.05
CA ILE A 928 -38.40 1.68 -12.60
C ILE A 928 -37.87 3.07 -12.25
N ASP A 929 -38.34 3.64 -11.15
CA ASP A 929 -37.79 4.88 -10.60
C ASP A 929 -36.72 4.57 -9.54
N ILE A 930 -35.65 5.37 -9.53
CA ILE A 930 -34.52 5.22 -8.60
C ILE A 930 -34.11 6.55 -7.96
N HIS A 931 -33.51 6.46 -6.78
CA HIS A 931 -32.96 7.57 -6.02
C HIS A 931 -31.53 7.25 -5.56
N ASN A 932 -30.81 8.27 -5.06
CA ASN A 932 -29.40 8.13 -4.69
C ASN A 932 -29.13 7.06 -3.60
N TYR A 933 -30.12 6.74 -2.76
CA TYR A 933 -30.01 5.67 -1.78
C TYR A 933 -30.14 4.25 -2.39
N ASN A 934 -30.57 4.14 -3.65
CA ASN A 934 -30.56 2.89 -4.42
C ASN A 934 -29.14 2.65 -4.98
N ARG A 935 -28.29 2.09 -4.13
CA ARG A 935 -26.89 1.77 -4.43
C ARG A 935 -26.77 0.39 -5.06
N THR A 936 -25.70 0.18 -5.82
CA THR A 936 -25.35 -1.15 -6.36
C THR A 936 -26.45 -1.76 -7.24
N PHE A 937 -27.14 -0.90 -8.00
CA PHE A 937 -28.31 -1.26 -8.80
C PHE A 937 -27.93 -2.21 -9.97
N GLY A 938 -28.69 -3.29 -10.12
CA GLY A 938 -28.53 -4.30 -11.18
C GLY A 938 -27.48 -5.38 -10.88
N THR A 939 -26.71 -5.22 -9.81
CA THR A 939 -25.58 -6.09 -9.47
C THR A 939 -26.02 -7.45 -8.92
N MET A 940 -27.04 -7.50 -8.07
CA MET A 940 -27.54 -8.77 -7.53
C MET A 940 -28.26 -9.56 -8.62
N LEU A 941 -28.99 -8.87 -9.50
CA LEU A 941 -29.53 -9.47 -10.73
C LEU A 941 -28.43 -10.11 -11.57
N SER A 942 -27.33 -9.38 -11.81
CA SER A 942 -26.19 -9.87 -12.55
C SER A 942 -25.55 -11.12 -11.91
N GLY A 943 -25.44 -11.14 -10.58
CA GLY A 943 -25.01 -12.32 -9.83
C GLY A 943 -25.87 -13.56 -10.13
N ARG A 944 -27.20 -13.41 -10.14
CA ARG A 944 -28.13 -14.51 -10.49
C ARG A 944 -27.98 -14.98 -11.93
N VAL A 945 -27.72 -14.07 -12.87
CA VAL A 945 -27.45 -14.43 -14.27
C VAL A 945 -26.14 -15.22 -14.36
N ALA A 946 -25.07 -14.75 -13.72
CA ALA A 946 -23.77 -15.40 -13.74
C ALA A 946 -23.76 -16.78 -13.05
N GLU A 947 -24.51 -16.95 -11.94
CA GLU A 947 -24.67 -18.26 -11.28
C GLU A 947 -25.22 -19.33 -12.23
N LYS A 948 -26.08 -18.94 -13.18
CA LYS A 948 -26.75 -19.87 -14.10
C LYS A 948 -26.09 -19.99 -15.47
N HIS A 949 -25.60 -18.87 -16.01
CA HIS A 949 -25.11 -18.78 -17.39
C HIS A 949 -23.61 -18.49 -17.49
N GLY A 950 -22.91 -18.37 -16.35
CA GLY A 950 -21.48 -18.05 -16.31
C GLY A 950 -21.15 -16.69 -16.91
N HIS A 951 -19.90 -16.48 -17.31
CA HIS A 951 -19.47 -15.23 -17.95
C HIS A 951 -20.01 -15.06 -19.37
N ALA A 952 -20.44 -16.15 -20.03
CA ALA A 952 -21.09 -16.09 -21.34
C ALA A 952 -22.41 -15.29 -21.31
N GLY A 953 -23.09 -15.29 -20.16
CA GLY A 953 -24.28 -14.49 -19.91
C GLY A 953 -25.46 -14.86 -20.82
N LEU A 954 -26.30 -13.86 -21.08
CA LEU A 954 -27.46 -13.97 -21.97
C LEU A 954 -27.18 -13.28 -23.32
N THR A 955 -28.10 -13.42 -24.27
CA THR A 955 -28.07 -12.63 -25.50
C THR A 955 -28.28 -11.15 -25.18
N ASP A 956 -27.69 -10.24 -25.95
CA ASP A 956 -27.80 -8.80 -25.71
C ASP A 956 -29.27 -8.34 -25.64
N ASP A 957 -29.55 -7.39 -24.75
CA ASP A 957 -30.89 -6.83 -24.50
C ASP A 957 -31.96 -7.85 -24.04
N THR A 958 -31.57 -9.05 -23.59
CA THR A 958 -32.53 -10.02 -23.00
C THR A 958 -33.18 -9.45 -21.75
N ILE A 959 -32.44 -8.72 -20.92
CA ILE A 959 -33.02 -7.96 -19.79
C ILE A 959 -32.76 -6.49 -20.06
N TYR A 960 -33.82 -5.75 -20.39
CA TYR A 960 -33.74 -4.32 -20.64
C TYR A 960 -34.42 -3.55 -19.50
N ILE A 961 -33.66 -2.71 -18.81
CA ILE A 961 -34.13 -1.92 -17.67
C ILE A 961 -34.07 -0.45 -18.06
N LYS A 962 -35.22 0.23 -18.01
CA LYS A 962 -35.34 1.66 -18.14
C LYS A 962 -35.57 2.29 -16.76
N ALA A 963 -34.53 2.93 -16.25
CA ALA A 963 -34.53 3.62 -14.98
C ALA A 963 -34.72 5.14 -15.16
N LYS A 964 -35.36 5.79 -14.18
CA LYS A 964 -35.47 7.24 -14.12
C LYS A 964 -35.07 7.76 -12.72
N GLY A 965 -34.29 8.84 -12.67
CA GLY A 965 -33.89 9.50 -11.42
C GLY A 965 -32.37 9.55 -11.21
N THR A 966 -31.92 9.67 -9.96
CA THR A 966 -30.48 9.75 -9.65
C THR A 966 -30.00 8.43 -9.09
N ALA A 967 -28.99 7.81 -9.69
CA ALA A 967 -28.44 6.57 -9.19
C ALA A 967 -27.45 6.78 -8.03
N GLY A 968 -27.54 5.91 -7.03
CA GLY A 968 -26.55 5.84 -5.96
C GLY A 968 -25.18 5.35 -6.42
N GLN A 969 -24.28 5.20 -5.45
CA GLN A 969 -22.96 4.63 -5.68
C GLN A 969 -23.02 3.24 -6.32
N SER A 970 -22.06 2.92 -7.17
CA SER A 970 -21.89 1.60 -7.80
C SER A 970 -23.05 1.17 -8.71
N PHE A 971 -23.71 2.12 -9.38
CA PHE A 971 -24.74 1.82 -10.38
C PHE A 971 -24.18 0.93 -11.50
N GLY A 972 -24.83 -0.21 -11.75
CA GLY A 972 -24.39 -1.15 -12.78
C GLY A 972 -23.08 -1.86 -12.46
N ALA A 973 -22.68 -1.96 -11.19
CA ALA A 973 -21.47 -2.68 -10.81
C ALA A 973 -21.58 -4.17 -11.18
N TRP A 974 -20.54 -4.73 -11.81
CA TRP A 974 -20.47 -6.12 -12.28
C TRP A 974 -21.69 -6.60 -13.10
N VAL A 975 -22.35 -5.69 -13.81
CA VAL A 975 -23.46 -6.09 -14.71
C VAL A 975 -22.91 -6.90 -15.88
N GLY A 976 -23.48 -8.09 -16.04
CA GLY A 976 -23.06 -9.11 -16.98
C GLY A 976 -23.74 -9.01 -18.35
N LYS A 977 -23.22 -9.76 -19.32
CA LYS A 977 -23.73 -9.79 -20.68
C LYS A 977 -25.22 -10.17 -20.76
N GLY A 978 -25.95 -9.43 -21.60
CA GLY A 978 -27.39 -9.58 -21.82
C GLY A 978 -28.28 -8.74 -20.92
N ILE A 979 -27.70 -7.95 -20.01
CA ILE A 979 -28.39 -6.93 -19.23
C ILE A 979 -28.04 -5.55 -19.80
N THR A 980 -29.07 -4.78 -20.13
CA THR A 980 -28.96 -3.39 -20.57
C THR A 980 -29.71 -2.50 -19.59
N ILE A 981 -29.03 -1.46 -19.09
CA ILE A 981 -29.60 -0.49 -18.16
C ILE A 981 -29.51 0.90 -18.79
N GLU A 982 -30.67 1.47 -19.09
CA GLU A 982 -30.85 2.83 -19.58
C GLU A 982 -31.31 3.71 -18.41
N LEU A 983 -30.63 4.83 -18.15
CA LEU A 983 -30.96 5.78 -17.08
C LEU A 983 -31.20 7.18 -17.65
N ALA A 984 -32.45 7.64 -17.58
CA ALA A 984 -32.79 9.05 -17.75
C ALA A 984 -32.56 9.79 -16.43
N GLY A 985 -31.40 10.43 -16.29
CA GLY A 985 -30.92 10.99 -15.03
C GLY A 985 -29.40 11.07 -14.96
N GLU A 986 -28.82 10.72 -13.82
CA GLU A 986 -27.38 10.83 -13.54
C GLU A 986 -26.89 9.77 -12.55
N GLY A 987 -25.59 9.48 -12.55
CA GLY A 987 -24.95 8.52 -11.65
C GLY A 987 -23.94 9.15 -10.69
N ASN A 988 -23.87 8.64 -9.46
CA ASN A 988 -22.79 8.99 -8.52
C ASN A 988 -21.47 8.26 -8.90
N ASP A 989 -20.59 7.99 -7.94
CA ASP A 989 -19.29 7.35 -8.19
C ASP A 989 -19.47 5.86 -8.52
N TYR A 990 -18.42 5.29 -9.11
CA TYR A 990 -18.30 3.85 -9.38
C TYR A 990 -19.31 3.27 -10.38
N VAL A 991 -19.91 4.10 -11.24
CA VAL A 991 -20.76 3.62 -12.34
C VAL A 991 -20.00 2.58 -13.17
N GLY A 992 -20.62 1.41 -13.42
CA GLY A 992 -20.00 0.33 -14.19
C GLY A 992 -18.75 -0.27 -13.54
N LYS A 993 -18.54 -0.11 -12.24
CA LYS A 993 -17.44 -0.76 -11.51
C LYS A 993 -17.41 -2.26 -11.78
N GLY A 994 -16.28 -2.76 -12.31
CA GLY A 994 -16.14 -4.17 -12.67
C GLY A 994 -17.10 -4.67 -13.76
N LEU A 995 -17.60 -3.80 -14.65
CA LEU A 995 -18.51 -4.18 -15.74
C LEU A 995 -18.03 -5.45 -16.45
N SER A 996 -18.94 -6.41 -16.64
CA SER A 996 -18.63 -7.80 -17.03
C SER A 996 -19.48 -8.28 -18.22
N GLY A 997 -19.78 -7.37 -19.14
CA GLY A 997 -20.40 -7.62 -20.44
C GLY A 997 -21.70 -6.86 -20.67
N GLY A 998 -22.26 -6.19 -19.65
CA GLY A 998 -23.50 -5.44 -19.75
C GLY A 998 -23.37 -4.12 -20.51
N ARG A 999 -24.53 -3.50 -20.79
CA ARG A 999 -24.62 -2.18 -21.42
C ARG A 999 -25.24 -1.16 -20.45
N LEU A 1000 -24.57 -0.03 -20.25
CA LEU A 1000 -25.06 1.09 -19.45
C LEU A 1000 -25.22 2.34 -20.34
N VAL A 1001 -26.37 3.00 -20.27
CA VAL A 1001 -26.65 4.23 -21.00
C VAL A 1001 -27.17 5.26 -20.01
N ILE A 1002 -26.52 6.41 -19.88
CA ILE A 1002 -26.95 7.49 -18.95
C ILE A 1002 -27.01 8.81 -19.70
N TYR A 1003 -28.14 9.49 -19.60
CA TYR A 1003 -28.37 10.79 -20.25
C TYR A 1003 -29.29 11.70 -19.41
N PRO A 1004 -29.16 13.04 -19.53
CA PRO A 1004 -30.05 13.97 -18.88
C PRO A 1004 -31.51 13.75 -19.31
N PRO A 1005 -32.49 13.81 -18.39
CA PRO A 1005 -33.88 13.58 -18.72
C PRO A 1005 -34.42 14.64 -19.70
N GLU A 1006 -35.48 14.32 -20.46
CA GLU A 1006 -36.03 15.21 -21.49
C GLU A 1006 -36.48 16.57 -20.94
N GLU A 1007 -36.95 16.59 -19.69
CA GLU A 1007 -37.37 17.81 -18.98
C GLU A 1007 -36.21 18.67 -18.45
N SER A 1008 -34.96 18.25 -18.58
CA SER A 1008 -33.80 18.99 -18.05
C SER A 1008 -33.65 20.36 -18.73
N ALA A 1009 -33.48 21.42 -17.93
CA ALA A 1009 -33.22 22.77 -18.43
C ALA A 1009 -31.74 22.98 -18.84
N ILE A 1010 -30.88 21.98 -18.64
CA ILE A 1010 -29.48 22.04 -19.03
C ILE A 1010 -29.37 22.13 -20.56
N GLY A 1011 -28.84 23.25 -21.05
CA GLY A 1011 -28.72 23.49 -22.49
C GLY A 1011 -27.70 22.61 -23.21
N LYS A 1012 -26.59 22.28 -22.53
CA LYS A 1012 -25.47 21.49 -23.06
C LYS A 1012 -25.02 20.45 -22.05
N ALA A 1013 -25.09 19.18 -22.44
CA ALA A 1013 -24.72 18.06 -21.57
C ALA A 1013 -23.20 17.99 -21.37
N GLU A 1014 -22.44 18.33 -22.41
CA GLU A 1014 -20.98 18.32 -22.46
C GLU A 1014 -20.33 19.36 -21.53
N GLU A 1015 -21.12 20.29 -20.98
CA GLU A 1015 -20.67 21.26 -19.98
C GLU A 1015 -21.06 20.84 -18.54
N ASN A 1016 -21.69 19.68 -18.34
CA ASN A 1016 -22.27 19.27 -17.05
C ASN A 1016 -21.85 17.86 -16.65
N ILE A 1017 -21.73 17.61 -15.35
CA ILE A 1017 -21.39 16.28 -14.86
C ILE A 1017 -22.58 15.32 -15.01
N ILE A 1018 -22.33 14.11 -15.48
CA ILE A 1018 -23.35 13.05 -15.64
C ILE A 1018 -23.04 11.79 -14.81
N VAL A 1019 -21.75 11.53 -14.57
CA VAL A 1019 -21.27 10.43 -13.73
C VAL A 1019 -20.13 10.87 -12.83
N GLY A 1020 -20.01 10.24 -11.66
CA GLY A 1020 -18.98 10.52 -10.67
C GLY A 1020 -17.58 10.04 -11.01
N ASN A 1021 -16.82 9.75 -9.95
CA ASN A 1021 -15.42 9.34 -9.98
C ASN A 1021 -15.28 7.82 -10.12
N THR A 1022 -14.10 7.38 -10.56
CA THR A 1022 -13.71 5.96 -10.58
C THR A 1022 -14.72 5.09 -11.38
N VAL A 1023 -15.27 5.67 -12.44
CA VAL A 1023 -16.19 5.00 -13.38
C VAL A 1023 -15.43 3.90 -14.12
N LEU A 1024 -16.09 2.75 -14.34
CA LEU A 1024 -15.52 1.57 -15.00
C LEU A 1024 -14.30 0.95 -14.31
N TYR A 1025 -14.14 1.17 -13.00
CA TYR A 1025 -12.98 0.65 -12.28
C TYR A 1025 -12.83 -0.86 -12.42
N GLY A 1026 -11.74 -1.28 -13.08
CA GLY A 1026 -11.41 -2.68 -13.26
C GLY A 1026 -12.36 -3.44 -14.20
N ALA A 1027 -13.08 -2.75 -15.08
CA ALA A 1027 -14.03 -3.39 -15.99
C ALA A 1027 -13.34 -4.40 -16.93
N ILE A 1028 -14.06 -5.47 -17.31
CA ILE A 1028 -13.55 -6.61 -18.10
C ILE A 1028 -14.59 -7.05 -19.15
N GLY A 1029 -15.18 -6.04 -19.80
CA GLY A 1029 -16.05 -6.17 -20.98
C GLY A 1029 -17.42 -5.53 -20.77
N GLY A 1030 -18.04 -5.03 -21.83
CA GLY A 1030 -19.32 -4.32 -21.79
C GLY A 1030 -19.23 -2.94 -22.44
N GLU A 1031 -20.37 -2.24 -22.51
CA GLU A 1031 -20.51 -0.96 -23.21
C GLU A 1031 -21.09 0.11 -22.29
N CYS A 1032 -20.58 1.33 -22.39
CA CYS A 1032 -21.08 2.49 -21.64
C CYS A 1032 -21.22 3.71 -22.54
N TYR A 1033 -22.38 4.36 -22.49
CA TYR A 1033 -22.66 5.57 -23.24
C TYR A 1033 -23.17 6.64 -22.30
N PHE A 1034 -22.41 7.72 -22.16
CA PHE A 1034 -22.64 8.77 -21.16
C PHE A 1034 -22.73 10.12 -21.85
N ARG A 1035 -23.92 10.73 -21.81
CA ARG A 1035 -24.16 12.05 -22.39
C ARG A 1035 -23.86 13.13 -21.34
N GLY A 1036 -22.58 13.45 -21.19
CA GLY A 1036 -22.07 14.53 -20.32
C GLY A 1036 -20.64 14.23 -19.83
N VAL A 1037 -20.22 14.92 -18.76
CA VAL A 1037 -18.84 14.85 -18.24
C VAL A 1037 -18.72 13.84 -17.09
N GLY A 1038 -17.65 13.05 -17.10
CA GLY A 1038 -17.26 12.15 -16.02
C GLY A 1038 -16.33 12.80 -15.00
N GLY A 1039 -16.32 12.23 -13.80
CA GLY A 1039 -15.43 12.61 -12.69
C GLY A 1039 -13.95 12.26 -12.90
N GLU A 1040 -13.20 12.30 -11.81
CA GLU A 1040 -11.80 11.88 -11.76
C GLU A 1040 -11.65 10.36 -11.94
N ARG A 1041 -10.51 9.91 -12.48
CA ARG A 1041 -10.17 8.49 -12.64
C ARG A 1041 -11.18 7.69 -13.49
N PHE A 1042 -11.74 8.32 -14.51
CA PHE A 1042 -12.60 7.64 -15.47
C PHE A 1042 -11.84 6.53 -16.21
N GLY A 1043 -12.38 5.31 -16.27
CA GLY A 1043 -11.74 4.19 -16.95
C GLY A 1043 -10.50 3.65 -16.24
N VAL A 1044 -10.31 3.98 -14.96
CA VAL A 1044 -9.16 3.49 -14.18
C VAL A 1044 -9.13 1.97 -14.16
N ARG A 1045 -7.98 1.37 -14.48
CA ARG A 1045 -7.81 -0.09 -14.60
C ARG A 1045 -8.78 -0.76 -15.58
N ASN A 1046 -9.35 -0.05 -16.57
CA ASN A 1046 -10.19 -0.68 -17.59
C ASN A 1046 -9.37 -1.75 -18.34
N SER A 1047 -9.93 -2.96 -18.41
CA SER A 1047 -9.31 -4.16 -18.95
C SER A 1047 -10.09 -4.71 -20.15
N GLY A 1048 -11.16 -4.05 -20.62
CA GLY A 1048 -11.91 -4.53 -21.78
C GLY A 1048 -13.25 -3.86 -22.09
N ALA A 1049 -13.73 -2.90 -21.29
CA ALA A 1049 -14.98 -2.21 -21.60
C ALA A 1049 -14.79 -1.12 -22.67
N THR A 1050 -15.85 -0.88 -23.43
CA THR A 1050 -15.97 0.23 -24.37
C THR A 1050 -16.79 1.35 -23.76
N ALA A 1051 -16.32 2.59 -23.83
CA ALA A 1051 -17.02 3.74 -23.25
C ALA A 1051 -16.99 4.96 -24.17
N VAL A 1052 -18.12 5.66 -24.27
CA VAL A 1052 -18.24 6.98 -24.92
C VAL A 1052 -18.70 8.00 -23.87
N ILE A 1053 -17.97 9.11 -23.75
CA ILE A 1053 -18.18 10.17 -22.75
C ILE A 1053 -17.85 11.54 -23.37
N GLU A 1054 -18.47 12.62 -22.91
CA GLU A 1054 -18.30 13.99 -23.46
C GLU A 1054 -17.24 14.84 -22.72
N GLY A 1055 -16.49 14.24 -21.80
CA GLY A 1055 -15.40 14.87 -21.06
C GLY A 1055 -15.05 14.11 -19.79
N VAL A 1056 -13.84 14.27 -19.25
CA VAL A 1056 -13.39 13.56 -18.04
C VAL A 1056 -12.50 14.41 -17.14
N GLY A 1057 -12.43 14.07 -15.85
CA GLY A 1057 -11.52 14.69 -14.88
C GLY A 1057 -10.06 14.28 -14.99
N ASP A 1058 -9.29 14.59 -13.94
CA ASP A 1058 -7.89 14.20 -13.81
C ASP A 1058 -7.77 12.66 -13.76
N HIS A 1059 -6.65 12.12 -14.24
CA HIS A 1059 -6.32 10.68 -14.23
C HIS A 1059 -7.24 9.80 -15.09
N GLY A 1060 -7.79 10.33 -16.19
CA GLY A 1060 -8.53 9.50 -17.16
C GLY A 1060 -7.66 8.37 -17.73
N CYS A 1061 -8.24 7.17 -17.88
CA CYS A 1061 -7.60 5.95 -18.38
C CYS A 1061 -6.35 5.49 -17.58
N GLU A 1062 -6.22 5.90 -16.32
CA GLU A 1062 -5.11 5.50 -15.47
C GLU A 1062 -5.03 3.97 -15.31
N TYR A 1063 -3.86 3.37 -15.51
CA TYR A 1063 -3.63 1.92 -15.52
C TYR A 1063 -4.50 1.11 -16.49
N MET A 1064 -5.07 1.70 -17.54
CA MET A 1064 -5.86 0.94 -18.53
C MET A 1064 -4.97 -0.14 -19.20
N THR A 1065 -5.50 -1.35 -19.34
CA THR A 1065 -4.80 -2.50 -19.95
C THR A 1065 -5.57 -3.11 -21.12
N GLY A 1066 -6.79 -2.66 -21.39
CA GLY A 1066 -7.61 -3.09 -22.52
C GLY A 1066 -8.91 -2.31 -22.60
N GLY A 1067 -9.65 -2.49 -23.70
CA GLY A 1067 -10.90 -1.76 -23.98
C GLY A 1067 -10.69 -0.51 -24.84
N ILE A 1068 -11.78 0.23 -25.06
CA ILE A 1068 -11.82 1.44 -25.87
C ILE A 1068 -12.48 2.57 -25.08
N VAL A 1069 -11.88 3.75 -25.04
CA VAL A 1069 -12.50 4.94 -24.45
C VAL A 1069 -12.55 6.04 -25.50
N VAL A 1070 -13.72 6.60 -25.74
CA VAL A 1070 -13.94 7.76 -26.63
C VAL A 1070 -14.34 8.94 -25.76
N CYS A 1071 -13.51 9.97 -25.71
CA CYS A 1071 -13.74 11.22 -25.00
C CYS A 1071 -14.02 12.34 -26.01
N LEU A 1072 -15.27 12.74 -26.15
CA LEU A 1072 -15.77 13.75 -27.09
C LEU A 1072 -15.65 15.19 -26.56
N GLY A 1073 -14.71 15.43 -25.66
CA GLY A 1073 -14.52 16.74 -25.04
C GLY A 1073 -13.28 16.79 -24.15
N PRO A 1074 -13.18 17.80 -23.26
CA PRO A 1074 -11.96 18.08 -22.51
C PRO A 1074 -11.61 16.99 -21.50
N THR A 1075 -10.30 16.82 -21.27
CA THR A 1075 -9.74 15.92 -20.25
C THR A 1075 -9.09 16.70 -19.09
N GLY A 1076 -8.95 16.06 -17.94
CA GLY A 1076 -8.07 16.53 -16.87
C GLY A 1076 -6.60 16.15 -17.10
N ARG A 1077 -5.76 16.49 -16.13
CA ARG A 1077 -4.31 16.22 -16.15
C ARG A 1077 -4.00 14.75 -15.93
N ASN A 1078 -2.79 14.35 -16.29
CA ASN A 1078 -2.25 13.01 -16.05
C ASN A 1078 -3.06 11.89 -16.72
N PHE A 1079 -3.68 12.20 -17.86
CA PHE A 1079 -4.41 11.23 -18.66
C PHE A 1079 -3.47 10.09 -19.11
N ALA A 1080 -3.97 8.86 -19.15
CA ALA A 1080 -3.26 7.64 -19.55
C ALA A 1080 -2.03 7.28 -18.69
N ALA A 1081 -1.89 7.81 -17.48
CA ALA A 1081 -0.79 7.44 -16.60
C ALA A 1081 -0.82 5.93 -16.27
N GLY A 1082 0.25 5.22 -16.62
CA GLY A 1082 0.34 3.76 -16.44
C GLY A 1082 -0.54 2.94 -17.40
N MET A 1083 -1.13 3.55 -18.44
CA MET A 1083 -1.89 2.85 -19.46
C MET A 1083 -0.96 1.98 -20.30
N SER A 1084 -1.11 0.66 -20.20
CA SER A 1084 -0.24 -0.33 -20.85
C SER A 1084 -0.96 -1.19 -21.90
N GLY A 1085 -2.23 -0.88 -22.19
CA GLY A 1085 -3.02 -1.53 -23.24
C GLY A 1085 -4.42 -0.94 -23.37
N GLY A 1086 -5.04 -1.16 -24.53
CA GLY A 1086 -6.30 -0.50 -24.92
C GLY A 1086 -6.08 0.76 -25.74
N ILE A 1087 -7.16 1.41 -26.19
CA ILE A 1087 -7.12 2.64 -26.98
C ILE A 1087 -8.03 3.70 -26.37
N ALA A 1088 -7.54 4.94 -26.37
CA ALA A 1088 -8.33 6.10 -26.02
C ALA A 1088 -8.34 7.10 -27.19
N TYR A 1089 -9.52 7.46 -27.68
CA TYR A 1089 -9.72 8.54 -28.63
C TYR A 1089 -10.14 9.79 -27.88
N VAL A 1090 -9.46 10.90 -28.13
CA VAL A 1090 -9.73 12.17 -27.46
C VAL A 1090 -9.94 13.26 -28.51
N LEU A 1091 -11.12 13.89 -28.47
CA LEU A 1091 -11.39 15.07 -29.28
C LEU A 1091 -10.68 16.28 -28.67
N ASP A 1092 -9.62 16.73 -29.33
CA ASP A 1092 -8.82 17.89 -28.91
C ASP A 1092 -9.03 19.08 -29.85
N GLU A 1093 -10.10 19.85 -29.63
CA GLU A 1093 -10.38 21.05 -30.44
C GLU A 1093 -9.45 22.23 -30.11
N VAL A 1094 -8.85 22.23 -28.92
CA VAL A 1094 -7.99 23.32 -28.42
C VAL A 1094 -6.53 23.11 -28.83
N GLY A 1095 -6.09 21.87 -28.97
CA GLY A 1095 -4.72 21.49 -29.33
C GLY A 1095 -3.76 21.42 -28.14
N ASP A 1096 -4.28 21.24 -26.92
CA ASP A 1096 -3.52 21.24 -25.66
C ASP A 1096 -3.57 19.89 -24.91
N PHE A 1097 -4.10 18.83 -25.53
CA PHE A 1097 -4.16 17.50 -24.90
C PHE A 1097 -2.77 16.92 -24.58
N GLY A 1098 -1.77 17.22 -25.42
CA GLY A 1098 -0.39 16.76 -25.22
C GLY A 1098 0.20 17.16 -23.86
N ASP A 1099 -0.16 18.34 -23.34
CA ASP A 1099 0.32 18.84 -22.03
C ASP A 1099 -0.38 18.18 -20.84
N ARG A 1100 -1.54 17.55 -21.08
CA ARG A 1100 -2.36 16.86 -20.08
C ARG A 1100 -2.15 15.35 -20.08
N CYS A 1101 -1.54 14.80 -21.13
CA CYS A 1101 -1.27 13.37 -21.28
C CYS A 1101 0.06 12.95 -20.64
N ASN A 1102 0.05 11.83 -19.93
CA ASN A 1102 1.26 11.24 -19.37
C ASN A 1102 1.97 10.36 -20.41
N MET A 1103 3.01 10.89 -21.04
CA MET A 1103 3.75 10.24 -22.13
C MET A 1103 4.70 9.11 -21.69
N ALA A 1104 4.62 8.63 -20.44
CA ALA A 1104 5.57 7.62 -19.93
C ALA A 1104 5.37 6.21 -20.55
N GLN A 1105 4.15 5.87 -20.99
CA GLN A 1105 3.81 4.54 -21.52
C GLN A 1105 2.91 4.56 -22.76
N VAL A 1106 2.48 5.74 -23.21
CA VAL A 1106 1.60 5.90 -24.37
C VAL A 1106 2.23 6.82 -25.41
N GLU A 1107 1.74 6.71 -26.64
CA GLU A 1107 2.07 7.56 -27.77
C GLU A 1107 0.78 8.22 -28.28
N LEU A 1108 0.90 9.43 -28.83
CA LEU A 1108 -0.22 10.17 -29.40
C LEU A 1108 -0.09 10.15 -30.92
N GLU A 1109 -1.10 9.61 -31.60
CA GLU A 1109 -1.15 9.53 -33.05
C GLU A 1109 -2.45 10.18 -33.54
N PRO A 1110 -2.41 11.02 -34.59
CA PRO A 1110 -3.62 11.47 -35.26
C PRO A 1110 -4.26 10.28 -35.99
N ILE A 1111 -5.59 10.27 -36.04
CA ILE A 1111 -6.31 9.28 -36.85
C ILE A 1111 -6.06 9.63 -38.31
N GLU A 1112 -5.37 8.77 -39.05
CA GLU A 1112 -5.20 8.93 -40.50
C GLU A 1112 -6.59 8.88 -41.16
N GLU A 1113 -6.97 9.95 -41.88
CA GLU A 1113 -8.16 9.94 -42.72
C GLU A 1113 -7.98 8.81 -43.75
N GLU A 1114 -8.73 7.73 -43.57
CA GLU A 1114 -8.85 6.62 -44.52
C GLU A 1114 -9.14 7.13 -45.94
N ASP A 1115 -9.74 8.32 -46.08
CA ASP A 1115 -9.97 9.03 -47.34
C ASP A 1115 -8.67 9.45 -48.07
N GLN A 1116 -7.61 9.87 -47.38
CA GLN A 1116 -6.32 10.20 -48.05
C GLN A 1116 -5.56 8.94 -48.48
N ALA A 1117 -5.74 7.82 -47.77
CA ALA A 1117 -5.15 6.54 -48.13
C ALA A 1117 -5.92 5.84 -49.27
N LEU A 1118 -7.25 6.00 -49.34
CA LEU A 1118 -8.11 5.43 -50.36
C LEU A 1118 -8.14 6.26 -51.66
N GLU A 1119 -8.05 7.59 -51.59
CA GLU A 1119 -8.02 8.46 -52.76
C GLU A 1119 -6.64 8.49 -53.45
N ALA A 1120 -5.56 8.24 -52.71
CA ALA A 1120 -4.19 8.20 -53.26
C ALA A 1120 -3.79 6.86 -53.92
N LEU A 1121 -4.54 5.76 -53.72
CA LEU A 1121 -4.06 4.41 -54.09
C LEU A 1121 -4.60 3.80 -55.39
N ASP A 1122 -5.85 3.96 -55.87
CA ASP A 1122 -6.16 3.49 -57.25
C ASP A 1122 -7.52 3.76 -57.94
N HIS A 1123 -8.50 4.50 -57.40
CA HIS A 1123 -9.83 4.67 -58.07
C HIS A 1123 -10.47 3.34 -58.61
N GLN A 1124 -10.17 2.18 -58.01
CA GLN A 1124 -10.76 0.89 -58.40
C GLN A 1124 -11.81 0.48 -57.37
N GLY A 1125 -13.03 0.96 -57.58
CA GLY A 1125 -14.21 0.42 -56.91
C GLY A 1125 -14.55 -0.97 -57.44
N GLY A 1126 -14.75 -1.92 -56.52
CA GLY A 1126 -15.48 -3.17 -56.74
C GLY A 1126 -14.73 -4.41 -56.27
N ASP A 1127 -15.06 -4.92 -55.08
CA ASP A 1127 -15.99 -6.06 -55.00
C ASP A 1127 -16.45 -6.31 -53.55
N LEU A 1128 -17.78 -6.34 -53.39
CA LEU A 1128 -18.46 -7.08 -52.35
C LEU A 1128 -18.09 -8.56 -52.50
N GLU A 1129 -17.55 -9.19 -51.46
CA GLU A 1129 -17.92 -10.56 -51.02
C GLU A 1129 -16.96 -11.06 -49.91
N SER A 1130 -17.39 -10.94 -48.65
CA SER A 1130 -17.58 -12.13 -47.80
C SER A 1130 -18.41 -11.77 -46.57
N HIS A 1131 -19.49 -12.51 -46.39
CA HIS A 1131 -20.33 -12.49 -45.20
C HIS A 1131 -19.53 -12.93 -43.97
N GLY A 1132 -19.22 -11.97 -43.10
CA GLY A 1132 -18.77 -12.16 -41.74
C GLY A 1132 -18.61 -10.78 -41.10
N MET A 1133 -19.14 -10.56 -39.90
CA MET A 1133 -18.81 -9.36 -39.14
C MET A 1133 -17.28 -9.36 -38.95
N VAL A 1134 -16.57 -8.48 -39.64
CA VAL A 1134 -15.16 -8.23 -39.33
C VAL A 1134 -15.18 -7.58 -37.96
N ASP A 1135 -14.69 -8.29 -36.96
CA ASP A 1135 -14.52 -7.75 -35.62
C ASP A 1135 -13.42 -6.68 -35.68
N LEU A 1136 -13.82 -5.43 -35.90
CA LEU A 1136 -12.93 -4.26 -35.95
C LEU A 1136 -12.20 -4.03 -34.62
N SER A 1137 -12.60 -4.70 -33.53
CA SER A 1137 -11.93 -4.63 -32.22
C SER A 1137 -10.79 -5.65 -32.07
N HIS A 1138 -10.64 -6.59 -33.01
CA HIS A 1138 -9.56 -7.60 -32.95
C HIS A 1138 -8.20 -7.03 -33.39
N ASP A 1139 -8.21 -6.12 -34.36
CA ASP A 1139 -7.00 -5.40 -34.82
C ASP A 1139 -7.03 -3.95 -34.33
N MET A 1140 -6.45 -3.73 -33.15
CA MET A 1140 -6.38 -2.42 -32.52
C MET A 1140 -5.42 -1.45 -33.24
N THR A 1141 -4.67 -1.89 -34.24
CA THR A 1141 -3.69 -1.03 -34.95
C THR A 1141 -4.19 -0.49 -36.29
N ARG A 1142 -5.43 -0.82 -36.67
CA ARG A 1142 -6.07 -0.44 -37.94
C ARG A 1142 -7.56 -0.13 -37.75
N PHE A 1143 -8.17 0.49 -38.76
CA PHE A 1143 -9.62 0.75 -38.87
C PHE A 1143 -10.21 1.72 -37.84
N ASP A 1144 -9.42 2.69 -37.37
CA ASP A 1144 -9.85 3.65 -36.34
C ASP A 1144 -11.09 4.44 -36.75
N ALA A 1145 -11.16 4.92 -38.01
CA ALA A 1145 -12.31 5.65 -38.53
C ALA A 1145 -13.58 4.79 -38.61
N LEU A 1146 -13.46 3.53 -39.06
CA LEU A 1146 -14.60 2.59 -39.08
C LEU A 1146 -15.05 2.22 -37.67
N ARG A 1147 -14.13 2.03 -36.72
CA ARG A 1147 -14.42 1.76 -35.32
C ARG A 1147 -15.18 2.92 -34.69
N LEU A 1148 -14.74 4.17 -34.92
CA LEU A 1148 -15.45 5.35 -34.43
C LEU A 1148 -16.83 5.55 -35.07
N ASN A 1149 -17.02 5.20 -36.34
CA ASN A 1149 -18.35 5.27 -36.97
C ASN A 1149 -19.34 4.22 -36.45
N GLN A 1150 -18.84 3.11 -35.91
CA GLN A 1150 -19.66 2.04 -35.35
C GLN A 1150 -20.12 2.35 -33.90
N LEU A 1151 -19.27 3.03 -33.14
CA LEU A 1151 -19.51 3.46 -31.75
C LEU A 1151 -20.38 4.72 -31.71
#